data_AF-A0A813DZ73-F1
#
_entry.id   AF-A0A813DZ73-F1
#
_cell.length_a   1.000
_cell.length_b   1.000
_cell.length_c   1.000
_cell.angle_alpha   90.00
_cell.angle_beta   90.00
_cell.angle_gamma   90.00
#
_symmetry.space_group_name_H-M   'P 1'
#
loop_
_entity.id
_entity.type
_entity.pdbx_description
1 polymer ?
#
loop_
_entity_poly.entity_id
_entity_poly.type
_entity_poly.pdbx_seq_one_letter_code
_entity_poly.pdbx_strand_id
1 'polypeptide(L)'
;AELAKRVRSLEESVGLKAGKLKACQEGLLEKVRVPDSRAQVRDSLQKDVQMWKAQFELAAKMKADVEREFAHFRQESLGKELREKQEQHEELLAKQEELKDKKATLEEEALRLDREIQAREANVAQRTKSVADLRQEVLSEVERAKASLAEAESSLASRKAEASAAQQQMIERRDALEQELERLTADAEAEKRELERKIQVERAGAESLREAFERLRTEQRDSYKAAVEGPSQQIFAVEASISEIQQTADHELAGLRQRSEKLSLRSEELEGELSRLQAKLSHTELEVHEGTRRVNHTKENNRLAREALQKEKGTKLEELKQATSAQLQQGRATVTVATAALVATAVLIPAVRNANDLVLLLPQAVSRGGGPALLWRRPCCRALGAPAFLRPGPRLPGLSQARRSARSAATVSRSMQVPAADGPRVHVLACATEYRQETAILQRSAARNGFRFHAVGLGQPWNGFATKFRTYEQSLQRLLGKAAIRPDDYVMLMDAWDTVILAPVEELLAKVSVLPRDTILCGSERVCGPNHFLVGQIEQLYPDGRTPWRYPNSGGLVGQAGAMATLLHALVHDTEDGLVLPEEENDQVRLHDFLLARADVGRPFPFVLDTECRVFQCMYEEQPQWDSVRETAPATARAATHTRPRMVNRLTGEKPVVAHGNGHTGRWFLSAMYSEMRLLEQLGLTMEELSHLKHEMPVPPGTMVTEDIKAEYCPWWYMPGMHKGATDGFATFRMIREMQCGGGAKGSGKGFLR
;
A
#
# COMPACT_ATOMS: atom_id res chain seq x y z
N ALA A 1 -70.40 42.42 110.31
CA ALA A 1 -71.65 41.69 110.60
C ALA A 1 -71.58 40.95 111.93
N GLU A 2 -70.72 39.92 112.08
CA GLU A 2 -70.75 38.98 113.22
C GLU A 2 -70.57 39.63 114.62
N LEU A 3 -69.72 40.66 114.74
CA LEU A 3 -69.54 41.40 115.99
C LEU A 3 -70.86 41.95 116.57
N ALA A 4 -71.77 42.41 115.70
CA ALA A 4 -73.07 42.96 116.08
C ALA A 4 -74.12 41.90 116.49
N LYS A 5 -73.80 40.61 116.37
CA LYS A 5 -74.53 39.49 116.99
C LYS A 5 -74.03 39.23 118.42
N ARG A 6 -72.71 39.32 118.67
CA ARG A 6 -72.12 39.10 120.00
C ARG A 6 -72.50 40.18 121.02
N VAL A 7 -72.61 41.45 120.61
CA VAL A 7 -72.99 42.54 121.53
C VAL A 7 -74.39 42.32 122.12
N ARG A 8 -75.41 42.11 121.27
CA ARG A 8 -76.80 41.88 121.74
C ARG A 8 -76.94 40.67 122.67
N SER A 9 -76.19 39.59 122.41
CA SER A 9 -76.18 38.41 123.27
C SER A 9 -75.61 38.67 124.68
N LEU A 10 -74.83 39.72 124.87
CA LEU A 10 -74.30 40.11 126.19
C LEU A 10 -75.27 41.04 126.93
N GLU A 11 -75.92 41.97 126.21
CA GLU A 11 -76.89 42.91 126.77
C GLU A 11 -78.09 42.19 127.43
N GLU A 12 -78.62 41.15 126.77
CA GLU A 12 -79.69 40.30 127.33
C GLU A 12 -79.26 39.53 128.60
N SER A 13 -77.97 39.20 128.73
CA SER A 13 -77.44 38.43 129.87
C SER A 13 -77.29 39.26 131.16
N VAL A 14 -77.15 40.58 131.06
CA VAL A 14 -76.90 41.48 132.20
C VAL A 14 -78.22 41.91 132.86
N GLY A 15 -79.30 42.09 132.09
CA GLY A 15 -80.61 42.52 132.61
C GLY A 15 -81.21 41.58 133.66
N LEU A 16 -80.91 40.28 133.60
CA LEU A 16 -81.52 39.25 134.45
C LEU A 16 -80.95 39.14 135.88
N LYS A 17 -79.94 39.93 136.26
CA LYS A 17 -79.33 39.87 137.60
C LYS A 17 -79.77 40.99 138.57
N ALA A 18 -80.33 42.09 138.07
CA ALA A 18 -80.76 43.22 138.92
C ALA A 18 -81.90 42.84 139.90
N GLY A 19 -82.83 41.97 139.48
CA GLY A 19 -84.02 41.63 140.26
C GLY A 19 -83.77 40.86 141.57
N LYS A 20 -82.61 40.19 141.72
CA LYS A 20 -82.34 39.32 142.88
C LYS A 20 -81.68 40.02 144.07
N LEU A 21 -81.15 41.24 143.90
CA LEU A 21 -80.49 41.96 145.00
C LEU A 21 -81.51 42.59 145.98
N LYS A 22 -82.68 43.01 145.49
CA LYS A 22 -83.66 43.77 146.28
C LYS A 22 -84.35 42.94 147.37
N ALA A 23 -84.60 41.65 147.10
CA ALA A 23 -85.26 40.74 148.03
C ALA A 23 -84.42 40.34 149.26
N CYS A 24 -83.12 40.63 149.28
CA CYS A 24 -82.23 40.31 150.41
C CYS A 24 -82.11 41.46 151.43
N GLN A 25 -82.55 42.66 151.06
CA GLN A 25 -82.35 43.88 151.86
C GLN A 25 -83.41 44.08 152.96
N GLU A 26 -84.61 43.53 152.77
CA GLU A 26 -85.76 43.74 153.68
C GLU A 26 -85.73 42.77 154.89
N GLY A 27 -85.15 41.57 154.74
CA GLY A 27 -85.12 40.53 155.78
C GLY A 27 -84.14 40.77 156.95
N LEU A 28 -83.35 41.85 156.93
CA LEU A 28 -82.29 42.12 157.92
C LEU A 28 -82.67 43.16 158.99
N LEU A 29 -83.80 43.86 158.86
CA LEU A 29 -84.20 44.94 159.77
C LEU A 29 -84.97 44.49 161.03
N GLU A 30 -85.46 43.25 161.08
CA GLU A 30 -86.48 42.81 162.04
C GLU A 30 -85.94 42.01 163.25
N LYS A 31 -84.60 41.90 163.43
CA LYS A 31 -83.99 41.00 164.44
C LYS A 31 -83.11 41.64 165.52
N VAL A 32 -83.17 42.96 165.73
CA VAL A 32 -82.30 43.65 166.71
C VAL A 32 -83.08 44.58 167.66
N ARG A 33 -84.01 44.04 168.47
CA ARG A 33 -84.55 44.79 169.63
C ARG A 33 -85.20 43.99 170.79
N VAL A 34 -84.53 42.94 171.29
CA VAL A 34 -84.73 42.46 172.67
C VAL A 34 -83.35 42.28 173.33
N PRO A 35 -83.08 42.81 174.55
CA PRO A 35 -81.76 42.76 175.17
C PRO A 35 -81.65 41.68 176.26
N ASP A 36 -80.74 40.71 176.11
CA ASP A 36 -79.82 40.23 177.17
C ASP A 36 -78.93 39.05 176.70
N SER A 37 -77.80 39.34 176.06
CA SER A 37 -76.73 38.36 175.77
C SER A 37 -75.36 38.98 175.44
N ARG A 38 -75.15 40.27 175.75
CA ARG A 38 -74.04 41.10 175.21
C ARG A 38 -72.62 40.60 175.51
N ALA A 39 -72.43 39.68 176.46
CA ALA A 39 -71.12 39.11 176.78
C ALA A 39 -70.62 38.11 175.71
N GLN A 40 -71.45 37.15 175.28
CA GLN A 40 -71.00 36.08 174.37
C GLN A 40 -70.76 36.58 172.92
N VAL A 41 -71.51 37.59 172.47
CA VAL A 41 -71.39 38.12 171.11
C VAL A 41 -70.01 38.77 170.86
N ARG A 42 -69.41 39.38 171.88
CA ARG A 42 -68.14 40.13 171.75
C ARG A 42 -66.97 39.20 171.40
N ASP A 43 -66.87 38.06 172.08
CA ASP A 43 -65.72 37.16 171.94
C ASP A 43 -65.82 36.27 170.68
N SER A 44 -67.02 36.13 170.08
CA SER A 44 -67.16 35.62 168.70
C SER A 44 -66.61 36.62 167.69
N LEU A 45 -67.12 37.86 167.71
CA LEU A 45 -66.71 38.91 166.78
C LEU A 45 -65.21 39.17 166.81
N GLN A 46 -64.55 39.06 167.97
CA GLN A 46 -63.11 39.24 168.07
C GLN A 46 -62.29 38.13 167.39
N LYS A 47 -62.82 36.89 167.28
CA LYS A 47 -62.22 35.83 166.45
C LYS A 47 -62.49 36.06 164.98
N ASP A 48 -63.71 36.44 164.63
CA ASP A 48 -64.10 36.70 163.24
C ASP A 48 -63.28 37.86 162.62
N VAL A 49 -63.02 38.93 163.40
CA VAL A 49 -62.14 40.04 162.99
C VAL A 49 -60.68 39.57 162.75
N GLN A 50 -60.14 38.66 163.55
CA GLN A 50 -58.81 38.11 163.31
C GLN A 50 -58.77 37.21 162.06
N MET A 51 -59.81 36.41 161.84
CA MET A 51 -59.94 35.57 160.64
C MET A 51 -60.03 36.44 159.37
N TRP A 52 -60.87 37.48 159.38
CA TRP A 52 -61.00 38.43 158.27
C TRP A 52 -59.71 39.20 158.01
N LYS A 53 -58.96 39.58 159.05
CA LYS A 53 -57.66 40.23 158.87
C LYS A 53 -56.65 39.31 158.18
N ALA A 54 -56.54 38.05 158.61
CA ALA A 54 -55.66 37.07 157.98
C ALA A 54 -56.06 36.76 156.51
N GLN A 55 -57.37 36.66 156.24
CA GLN A 55 -57.89 36.47 154.87
C GLN A 55 -57.62 37.70 153.99
N PHE A 56 -57.78 38.92 154.52
CA PHE A 56 -57.47 40.15 153.80
C PHE A 56 -55.98 40.30 153.50
N GLU A 57 -55.09 39.98 154.45
CA GLU A 57 -53.63 40.02 154.25
C GLU A 57 -53.18 38.96 153.21
N LEU A 58 -53.78 37.76 153.23
CA LEU A 58 -53.55 36.73 152.20
C LEU A 58 -54.05 37.18 150.83
N ALA A 59 -55.27 37.73 150.74
CA ALA A 59 -55.84 38.21 149.48
C ALA A 59 -55.05 39.41 148.90
N ALA A 60 -54.60 40.33 149.75
CA ALA A 60 -53.74 41.45 149.36
C ALA A 60 -52.38 40.96 148.84
N LYS A 61 -51.79 39.93 149.48
CA LYS A 61 -50.55 39.31 148.99
C LYS A 61 -50.76 38.61 147.64
N MET A 62 -51.79 37.76 147.51
CA MET A 62 -52.11 37.09 146.24
C MET A 62 -52.36 38.10 145.12
N LYS A 63 -53.06 39.20 145.40
CA LYS A 63 -53.23 40.30 144.44
C LYS A 63 -51.88 40.91 144.04
N ALA A 64 -51.01 41.23 145.00
CA ALA A 64 -49.71 41.86 144.74
C ALA A 64 -48.70 40.91 144.04
N ASP A 65 -48.85 39.60 144.20
CA ASP A 65 -48.08 38.59 143.46
C ASP A 65 -48.61 38.45 142.02
N VAL A 66 -49.94 38.34 141.82
CA VAL A 66 -50.57 38.33 140.48
C VAL A 66 -50.31 39.62 139.69
N GLU A 67 -50.36 40.79 140.32
CA GLU A 67 -50.02 42.06 139.65
C GLU A 67 -48.55 42.12 139.21
N ARG A 68 -47.64 41.44 139.93
CA ARG A 68 -46.22 41.32 139.59
C ARG A 68 -46.00 40.35 138.42
N GLU A 69 -46.68 39.21 138.42
CA GLU A 69 -46.68 38.25 137.30
C GLU A 69 -47.29 38.89 136.04
N PHE A 70 -48.40 39.64 136.15
CA PHE A 70 -48.99 40.36 135.02
C PHE A 70 -48.15 41.55 134.53
N ALA A 71 -47.23 42.08 135.34
CA ALA A 71 -46.24 43.05 134.90
C ALA A 71 -45.09 42.34 134.14
N HIS A 72 -44.55 41.26 134.72
CA HIS A 72 -43.48 40.44 134.14
C HIS A 72 -43.89 39.85 132.78
N PHE A 73 -45.10 39.27 132.68
CA PHE A 73 -45.62 38.70 131.43
C PHE A 73 -45.80 39.77 130.34
N ARG A 74 -46.28 40.97 130.69
CA ARG A 74 -46.37 42.08 129.72
C ARG A 74 -45.00 42.55 129.27
N GLN A 75 -44.02 42.63 130.18
CA GLN A 75 -42.65 43.02 129.85
C GLN A 75 -41.96 41.98 128.95
N GLU A 76 -42.17 40.67 129.17
CA GLU A 76 -41.64 39.62 128.31
C GLU A 76 -42.37 39.52 126.98
N SER A 77 -43.70 39.59 126.95
CA SER A 77 -44.48 39.51 125.70
C SER A 77 -44.14 40.68 124.77
N LEU A 78 -44.14 41.91 125.28
CA LEU A 78 -43.73 43.09 124.51
C LEU A 78 -42.23 43.05 124.17
N GLY A 79 -41.39 42.59 125.10
CA GLY A 79 -39.95 42.42 124.87
C GLY A 79 -39.59 41.30 123.91
N LYS A 80 -40.49 40.36 123.61
CA LYS A 80 -40.35 39.32 122.58
C LYS A 80 -40.86 39.82 121.23
N GLU A 81 -42.06 40.41 121.20
CA GLU A 81 -42.64 40.99 119.98
C GLU A 81 -41.77 42.14 119.43
N LEU A 82 -41.18 42.98 120.29
CA LEU A 82 -40.24 44.02 119.89
C LEU A 82 -38.96 43.43 119.25
N ARG A 83 -38.40 42.34 119.81
CA ARG A 83 -37.23 41.67 119.23
C ARG A 83 -37.55 41.03 117.88
N GLU A 84 -38.67 40.32 117.77
CA GLU A 84 -39.14 39.76 116.49
C GLU A 84 -39.35 40.86 115.42
N LYS A 85 -39.76 42.07 115.83
CA LYS A 85 -39.88 43.23 114.94
C LYS A 85 -38.55 43.91 114.61
N GLN A 86 -37.58 43.90 115.51
CA GLN A 86 -36.21 44.36 115.22
C GLN A 86 -35.49 43.39 114.28
N GLU A 87 -35.56 42.08 114.53
CA GLU A 87 -35.02 41.03 113.66
C GLU A 87 -35.64 41.09 112.25
N GLN A 88 -36.97 41.28 112.14
CA GLN A 88 -37.64 41.50 110.84
C GLN A 88 -37.20 42.81 110.16
N HIS A 89 -36.87 43.86 110.92
CA HIS A 89 -36.39 45.12 110.34
C HIS A 89 -34.95 45.01 109.83
N GLU A 90 -34.07 44.35 110.60
CA GLU A 90 -32.69 44.07 110.21
C GLU A 90 -32.61 43.13 109.00
N GLU A 91 -33.46 42.09 108.93
CA GLU A 91 -33.56 41.21 107.77
C GLU A 91 -34.04 41.96 106.51
N LEU A 92 -34.98 42.90 106.66
CA LEU A 92 -35.45 43.75 105.55
C LEU A 92 -34.40 44.76 105.10
N LEU A 93 -33.61 45.34 106.01
CA LEU A 93 -32.48 46.21 105.68
C LEU A 93 -31.37 45.44 104.96
N ALA A 94 -31.02 44.24 105.41
CA ALA A 94 -30.04 43.38 104.74
C ALA A 94 -30.48 43.04 103.30
N LYS A 95 -31.75 42.66 103.10
CA LYS A 95 -32.33 42.44 101.77
C LYS A 95 -32.39 43.71 100.93
N GLN A 96 -32.56 44.88 101.55
CA GLN A 96 -32.57 46.17 100.84
C GLN A 96 -31.18 46.51 100.29
N GLU A 97 -30.10 46.29 101.04
CA GLU A 97 -28.74 46.46 100.52
C GLU A 97 -28.40 45.40 99.48
N GLU A 98 -28.73 44.12 99.70
CA GLU A 98 -28.53 43.04 98.71
C GLU A 98 -29.20 43.36 97.36
N LEU A 99 -30.39 43.97 97.38
CA LEU A 99 -31.10 44.41 96.17
C LEU A 99 -30.49 45.68 95.53
N LYS A 100 -29.86 46.58 96.30
CA LYS A 100 -29.09 47.70 95.75
C LYS A 100 -27.83 47.22 95.06
N ASP A 101 -27.08 46.30 95.67
CA ASP A 101 -25.86 45.74 95.08
C ASP A 101 -26.19 44.98 93.78
N LYS A 102 -27.23 44.15 93.81
CA LYS A 102 -27.75 43.48 92.59
C LYS A 102 -28.18 44.48 91.52
N LYS A 103 -28.88 45.56 91.89
CA LYS A 103 -29.24 46.64 90.94
C LYS A 103 -27.99 47.28 90.34
N ALA A 104 -26.99 47.64 91.15
CA ALA A 104 -25.76 48.26 90.69
C ALA A 104 -24.99 47.36 89.70
N THR A 105 -24.84 46.07 90.01
CA THR A 105 -24.19 45.12 89.08
C THR A 105 -24.94 45.00 87.74
N LEU A 106 -26.27 44.99 87.75
CA LEU A 106 -27.07 44.96 86.52
C LEU A 106 -26.99 46.27 85.72
N GLU A 107 -26.86 47.41 86.39
CA GLU A 107 -26.62 48.71 85.73
C GLU A 107 -25.21 48.77 85.10
N GLU A 108 -24.18 48.22 85.75
CA GLU A 108 -22.85 48.06 85.15
C GLU A 108 -22.82 47.09 83.96
N GLU A 109 -23.50 45.94 84.05
CA GLU A 109 -23.59 44.99 82.94
C GLU A 109 -24.36 45.56 81.74
N ALA A 110 -25.45 46.30 81.97
CA ALA A 110 -26.18 47.00 80.93
C ALA A 110 -25.29 48.06 80.24
N LEU A 111 -24.53 48.84 81.00
CA LEU A 111 -23.57 49.81 80.46
C LEU A 111 -22.39 49.16 79.73
N ARG A 112 -21.98 47.93 80.10
CA ARG A 112 -20.99 47.14 79.34
C ARG A 112 -21.57 46.72 77.98
N LEU A 113 -22.79 46.16 77.99
CA LEU A 113 -23.46 45.69 76.78
C LEU A 113 -23.78 46.83 75.79
N ASP A 114 -24.21 47.99 76.27
CA ASP A 114 -24.44 49.18 75.43
C ASP A 114 -23.16 49.64 74.71
N ARG A 115 -22.02 49.68 75.43
CA ARG A 115 -20.69 49.97 74.82
C ARG A 115 -20.28 48.91 73.80
N GLU A 116 -20.56 47.63 74.06
CA GLU A 116 -20.32 46.56 73.09
C GLU A 116 -21.19 46.68 71.83
N ILE A 117 -22.45 47.09 71.98
CA ILE A 117 -23.37 47.34 70.86
C ILE A 117 -22.86 48.51 70.02
N GLN A 118 -22.58 49.65 70.63
CA GLN A 118 -22.04 50.84 69.94
C GLN A 118 -20.71 50.53 69.23
N ALA A 119 -19.83 49.74 69.85
CA ALA A 119 -18.60 49.28 69.21
C ALA A 119 -18.85 48.35 68.00
N ARG A 120 -19.87 47.47 68.06
CA ARG A 120 -20.27 46.63 66.91
C ARG A 120 -20.89 47.47 65.80
N GLU A 121 -21.75 48.43 66.12
CA GLU A 121 -22.36 49.35 65.15
C GLU A 121 -21.30 50.20 64.43
N ALA A 122 -20.32 50.75 65.14
CA ALA A 122 -19.20 51.47 64.54
C ALA A 122 -18.39 50.58 63.58
N ASN A 123 -18.11 49.32 63.96
CA ASN A 123 -17.45 48.35 63.09
C ASN A 123 -18.29 47.99 61.84
N VAL A 124 -19.61 47.86 61.98
CA VAL A 124 -20.52 47.60 60.86
C VAL A 124 -20.60 48.81 59.92
N ALA A 125 -20.64 50.04 60.45
CA ALA A 125 -20.59 51.26 59.65
C ALA A 125 -19.28 51.38 58.87
N GLN A 126 -18.13 51.12 59.51
CA GLN A 126 -16.82 51.12 58.85
C GLN A 126 -16.73 50.07 57.74
N ARG A 127 -17.21 48.85 57.97
CA ARG A 127 -17.28 47.80 56.94
C ARG A 127 -18.21 48.18 55.79
N THR A 128 -19.38 48.73 56.09
CA THR A 128 -20.35 49.21 55.09
C THR A 128 -19.74 50.29 54.20
N LYS A 129 -18.99 51.23 54.79
CA LYS A 129 -18.24 52.23 54.01
C LYS A 129 -17.18 51.57 53.12
N SER A 130 -16.32 50.71 53.67
CA SER A 130 -15.27 50.03 52.91
C SER A 130 -15.81 49.21 51.72
N VAL A 131 -16.98 48.59 51.87
CA VAL A 131 -17.68 47.87 50.78
C VAL A 131 -18.23 48.84 49.73
N ALA A 132 -18.71 50.02 50.13
CA ALA A 132 -19.13 51.06 49.19
C ALA A 132 -17.95 51.66 48.40
N ASP A 133 -16.83 51.94 49.09
CA ASP A 133 -15.59 52.44 48.49
C ASP A 133 -15.05 51.43 47.45
N LEU A 134 -14.92 50.15 47.82
CA LEU A 134 -14.54 49.06 46.90
C LEU A 134 -15.50 48.88 45.72
N ARG A 135 -16.81 49.03 45.93
CA ARG A 135 -17.80 48.98 44.84
C ARG A 135 -17.60 50.11 43.84
N GLN A 136 -17.24 51.32 44.31
CA GLN A 136 -16.95 52.45 43.43
C GLN A 136 -15.64 52.25 42.65
N GLU A 137 -14.61 51.67 43.29
CA GLU A 137 -13.35 51.29 42.63
C GLU A 137 -13.58 50.28 41.51
N VAL A 138 -14.27 49.17 41.77
CA VAL A 138 -14.61 48.14 40.77
C VAL A 138 -15.44 48.72 39.61
N LEU A 139 -16.41 49.61 39.88
CA LEU A 139 -17.16 50.29 38.82
C LEU A 139 -16.24 51.16 37.93
N SER A 140 -15.23 51.82 38.51
CA SER A 140 -14.24 52.58 37.74
C SER A 140 -13.34 51.69 36.87
N GLU A 141 -13.11 50.44 37.26
CA GLU A 141 -12.36 49.45 36.47
C GLU A 141 -13.20 48.87 35.33
N VAL A 142 -14.48 48.60 35.59
CA VAL A 142 -15.43 48.15 34.55
C VAL A 142 -15.58 49.20 33.45
N GLU A 143 -15.70 50.49 33.76
CA GLU A 143 -15.75 51.54 32.73
C GLU A 143 -14.40 51.73 32.00
N ARG A 144 -13.25 51.59 32.68
CA ARG A 144 -11.94 51.56 32.02
C ARG A 144 -11.80 50.38 31.04
N ALA A 145 -12.24 49.19 31.45
CA ALA A 145 -12.22 47.98 30.62
C ALA A 145 -13.13 48.12 29.38
N LYS A 146 -14.35 48.68 29.55
CA LYS A 146 -15.26 48.98 28.42
C LYS A 146 -14.65 49.96 27.43
N ALA A 147 -13.98 51.02 27.89
CA ALA A 147 -13.34 51.99 27.01
C ALA A 147 -12.21 51.34 26.18
N SER A 148 -11.37 50.52 26.84
CA SER A 148 -10.30 49.76 26.15
C SER A 148 -10.85 48.72 25.17
N LEU A 149 -11.97 48.06 25.50
CA LEU A 149 -12.64 47.13 24.58
C LEU A 149 -13.18 47.85 23.34
N ALA A 150 -13.82 49.01 23.49
CA ALA A 150 -14.33 49.80 22.36
C ALA A 150 -13.20 50.32 21.45
N GLU A 151 -12.04 50.68 22.01
CA GLU A 151 -10.84 51.02 21.24
C GLU A 151 -10.30 49.80 20.46
N ALA A 152 -10.26 48.63 21.09
CA ALA A 152 -9.84 47.38 20.45
C ALA A 152 -10.81 46.94 19.33
N GLU A 153 -12.13 47.09 19.52
CA GLU A 153 -13.15 46.84 18.50
C GLU A 153 -13.00 47.78 17.30
N SER A 154 -12.72 49.07 17.54
CA SER A 154 -12.44 50.06 16.50
C SER A 154 -11.16 49.72 15.72
N SER A 155 -10.08 49.34 16.42
CA SER A 155 -8.83 48.89 15.80
C SER A 155 -9.02 47.63 14.95
N LEU A 156 -9.81 46.67 15.45
CA LEU A 156 -10.17 45.45 14.72
C LEU A 156 -11.03 45.75 13.47
N ALA A 157 -11.93 46.75 13.54
CA ALA A 157 -12.70 47.19 12.39
C ALA A 157 -11.80 47.82 11.30
N SER A 158 -10.82 48.66 11.67
CA SER A 158 -9.82 49.20 10.73
C SER A 158 -9.04 48.08 10.04
N ARG A 159 -8.47 47.15 10.82
CA ARG A 159 -7.71 46.02 10.29
C ARG A 159 -8.54 45.11 9.38
N LYS A 160 -9.84 44.94 9.65
CA LYS A 160 -10.76 44.20 8.77
C LYS A 160 -11.02 44.94 7.45
N ALA A 161 -11.13 46.27 7.48
CA ALA A 161 -11.26 47.08 6.26
C ALA A 161 -9.97 47.05 5.42
N GLU A 162 -8.80 47.17 6.06
CA GLU A 162 -7.48 47.05 5.44
C GLU A 162 -7.28 45.66 4.80
N ALA A 163 -7.62 44.59 5.51
CA ALA A 163 -7.55 43.22 5.00
C ALA A 163 -8.51 42.98 3.81
N SER A 164 -9.73 43.54 3.87
CA SER A 164 -10.69 43.47 2.77
C SER A 164 -10.19 44.21 1.52
N ALA A 165 -9.56 45.39 1.69
CA ALA A 165 -8.94 46.13 0.59
C ALA A 165 -7.75 45.38 -0.03
N ALA A 166 -6.90 44.76 0.79
CA ALA A 166 -5.80 43.91 0.32
C ALA A 166 -6.31 42.66 -0.41
N GLN A 167 -7.39 42.04 0.07
CA GLN A 167 -8.04 40.92 -0.60
C GLN A 167 -8.61 41.33 -1.97
N GLN A 168 -9.25 42.51 -2.07
CA GLN A 168 -9.75 43.04 -3.34
C GLN A 168 -8.62 43.28 -4.34
N GLN A 169 -7.49 43.87 -3.93
CA GLN A 169 -6.30 44.03 -4.78
C GLN A 169 -5.71 42.69 -5.24
N MET A 170 -5.75 41.65 -4.39
CA MET A 170 -5.30 40.30 -4.76
C MET A 170 -6.25 39.63 -5.77
N ILE A 171 -7.56 39.89 -5.69
CA ILE A 171 -8.53 39.44 -6.70
C ILE A 171 -8.26 40.15 -8.04
N GLU A 172 -8.18 41.48 -8.05
CA GLU A 172 -7.89 42.25 -9.27
C GLU A 172 -6.57 41.84 -9.93
N ARG A 173 -5.54 41.53 -9.12
CA ARG A 173 -4.26 41.01 -9.61
C ARG A 173 -4.37 39.59 -10.16
N ARG A 174 -5.17 38.71 -9.56
CA ARG A 174 -5.42 37.36 -10.07
C ARG A 174 -6.13 37.44 -11.42
N ASP A 175 -7.20 38.22 -11.50
CA ASP A 175 -8.05 38.33 -12.70
C ASP A 175 -7.25 38.91 -13.89
N ALA A 176 -6.29 39.81 -13.62
CA ALA A 176 -5.34 40.30 -14.61
C ALA A 176 -4.33 39.22 -15.08
N LEU A 177 -3.85 38.36 -14.18
CA LEU A 177 -2.97 37.24 -14.51
C LEU A 177 -3.70 36.12 -15.26
N GLU A 178 -4.98 35.89 -14.95
CA GLU A 178 -5.85 34.96 -15.69
C GLU A 178 -6.05 35.45 -17.13
N GLN A 179 -6.31 36.74 -17.35
CA GLN A 179 -6.37 37.34 -18.70
C GLN A 179 -5.04 37.26 -19.46
N GLU A 180 -3.90 37.45 -18.79
CA GLU A 180 -2.59 37.28 -19.43
C GLU A 180 -2.32 35.80 -19.81
N LEU A 181 -2.73 34.85 -18.96
CA LEU A 181 -2.62 33.42 -19.21
C LEU A 181 -3.54 32.95 -20.36
N GLU A 182 -4.78 33.45 -20.45
CA GLU A 182 -5.66 33.23 -21.59
C GLU A 182 -5.03 33.74 -22.89
N ARG A 183 -4.47 34.96 -22.87
CA ARG A 183 -3.81 35.57 -24.03
C ARG A 183 -2.60 34.75 -24.49
N LEU A 184 -1.72 34.35 -23.57
CA LEU A 184 -0.55 33.51 -23.86
C LEU A 184 -0.95 32.11 -24.35
N THR A 185 -2.07 31.56 -23.87
CA THR A 185 -2.61 30.28 -24.34
C THR A 185 -3.12 30.41 -25.78
N ALA A 186 -3.83 31.48 -26.12
CA ALA A 186 -4.29 31.76 -27.48
C ALA A 186 -3.14 31.97 -28.47
N ASP A 187 -2.08 32.70 -28.06
CA ASP A 187 -0.85 32.86 -28.84
C ASP A 187 -0.20 31.50 -29.12
N ALA A 188 -0.02 30.67 -28.08
CA ALA A 188 0.59 29.33 -28.21
C ALA A 188 -0.24 28.36 -29.07
N GLU A 189 -1.58 28.44 -29.02
CA GLU A 189 -2.42 27.70 -29.96
C GLU A 189 -2.27 28.17 -31.41
N ALA A 190 -2.07 29.48 -31.65
CA ALA A 190 -1.85 30.02 -32.98
C ALA A 190 -0.51 29.53 -33.56
N GLU A 191 0.58 29.59 -32.78
CA GLU A 191 1.88 29.02 -33.17
C GLU A 191 1.78 27.52 -33.45
N LYS A 192 1.10 26.75 -32.59
CA LYS A 192 0.86 25.31 -32.81
C LYS A 192 0.15 25.05 -34.13
N ARG A 193 -0.92 25.79 -34.44
CA ARG A 193 -1.65 25.68 -35.73
C ARG A 193 -0.79 26.04 -36.93
N GLU A 194 0.17 26.96 -36.79
CA GLU A 194 1.13 27.28 -37.85
C GLU A 194 2.18 26.17 -38.04
N LEU A 195 2.72 25.62 -36.95
CA LEU A 195 3.65 24.49 -37.00
C LEU A 195 3.00 23.23 -37.58
N GLU A 196 1.74 22.94 -37.23
CA GLU A 196 0.97 21.83 -37.81
C GLU A 196 0.80 21.99 -39.33
N ARG A 197 0.53 23.20 -39.84
CA ARG A 197 0.49 23.50 -41.28
C ARG A 197 1.85 23.29 -41.95
N LYS A 198 2.95 23.75 -41.34
CA LYS A 198 4.32 23.53 -41.85
C LYS A 198 4.64 22.04 -41.95
N ILE A 199 4.29 21.26 -40.92
CA ILE A 199 4.46 19.80 -40.90
C ILE A 199 3.63 19.11 -42.00
N GLN A 200 2.41 19.59 -42.29
CA GLN A 200 1.61 19.06 -43.40
C GLN A 200 2.24 19.34 -44.77
N VAL A 201 2.77 20.54 -44.99
CA VAL A 201 3.48 20.91 -46.24
C VAL A 201 4.73 20.07 -46.43
N GLU A 202 5.57 19.93 -45.40
CA GLU A 202 6.78 19.09 -45.44
C GLU A 202 6.45 17.61 -45.71
N ARG A 203 5.37 17.07 -45.12
CA ARG A 203 4.91 15.70 -45.39
C ARG A 203 4.49 15.51 -46.86
N ALA A 204 3.71 16.43 -47.42
CA ALA A 204 3.31 16.38 -48.82
C ALA A 204 4.52 16.49 -49.78
N GLY A 205 5.52 17.32 -49.42
CA GLY A 205 6.80 17.39 -50.14
C GLY A 205 7.58 16.08 -50.10
N ALA A 206 7.70 15.47 -48.92
CA ALA A 206 8.37 14.18 -48.73
C ALA A 206 7.66 13.03 -49.46
N GLU A 207 6.33 13.02 -49.49
CA GLU A 207 5.53 12.05 -50.25
C GLU A 207 5.71 12.22 -51.76
N SER A 208 5.71 13.46 -52.26
CA SER A 208 5.99 13.77 -53.66
C SER A 208 7.41 13.34 -54.10
N LEU A 209 8.43 13.59 -53.26
CA LEU A 209 9.79 13.10 -53.50
C LEU A 209 9.88 11.58 -53.48
N ARG A 210 9.12 10.90 -52.60
CA ARG A 210 9.05 9.44 -52.53
C ARG A 210 8.40 8.82 -53.76
N GLU A 211 7.33 9.43 -54.27
CA GLU A 211 6.74 9.04 -55.56
C GLU A 211 7.74 9.21 -56.72
N ALA A 212 8.42 10.35 -56.79
CA ALA A 212 9.42 10.60 -57.83
C ALA A 212 10.56 9.58 -57.79
N PHE A 213 11.01 9.20 -56.59
CA PHE A 213 12.04 8.18 -56.41
C PHE A 213 11.57 6.77 -56.84
N GLU A 214 10.37 6.34 -56.46
CA GLU A 214 9.85 5.03 -56.88
C GLU A 214 9.52 4.99 -58.39
N ARG A 215 9.09 6.10 -59.01
CA ARG A 215 8.98 6.21 -60.48
C ARG A 215 10.34 5.99 -61.16
N LEU A 216 11.36 6.74 -60.74
CA LEU A 216 12.72 6.59 -61.27
C LEU A 216 13.30 5.19 -61.02
N ARG A 217 12.94 4.54 -59.91
CA ARG A 217 13.29 3.15 -59.61
C ARG A 217 12.57 2.16 -60.53
N THR A 218 11.31 2.38 -60.89
CA THR A 218 10.62 1.57 -61.91
C THR A 218 11.22 1.76 -63.29
N GLU A 219 11.51 3.00 -63.69
CA GLU A 219 12.19 3.31 -64.97
C GLU A 219 13.58 2.65 -65.05
N GLN A 220 14.38 2.71 -63.97
CA GLN A 220 15.66 2.03 -63.90
C GLN A 220 15.51 0.50 -63.98
N ARG A 221 14.49 -0.06 -63.31
CA ARG A 221 14.21 -1.50 -63.34
C ARG A 221 13.80 -1.98 -64.73
N ASP A 222 12.94 -1.24 -65.41
CA ASP A 222 12.46 -1.60 -66.75
C ASP A 222 13.54 -1.35 -67.83
N SER A 223 14.38 -0.32 -67.66
CA SER A 223 15.58 -0.12 -68.46
C SER A 223 16.57 -1.28 -68.30
N TYR A 224 16.87 -1.69 -67.06
CA TYR A 224 17.72 -2.85 -66.79
C TYR A 224 17.11 -4.16 -67.34
N LYS A 225 15.79 -4.33 -67.18
CA LYS A 225 15.06 -5.47 -67.73
C LYS A 225 15.18 -5.52 -69.25
N ALA A 226 14.95 -4.41 -69.96
CA ALA A 226 15.12 -4.34 -71.41
C ALA A 226 16.57 -4.63 -71.85
N ALA A 227 17.56 -4.10 -71.11
CA ALA A 227 18.99 -4.31 -71.37
C ALA A 227 19.46 -5.75 -71.13
N VAL A 228 18.75 -6.55 -70.32
CA VAL A 228 19.06 -7.97 -70.08
C VAL A 228 18.20 -8.90 -70.96
N GLU A 229 16.89 -8.67 -71.03
CA GLU A 229 15.96 -9.52 -71.78
C GLU A 229 16.13 -9.37 -73.30
N GLY A 230 16.42 -8.17 -73.81
CA GLY A 230 16.65 -7.94 -75.24
C GLY A 230 17.80 -8.79 -75.80
N PRO A 231 19.03 -8.67 -75.26
CA PRO A 231 20.14 -9.54 -75.64
C PRO A 231 19.88 -11.02 -75.34
N SER A 232 19.16 -11.36 -74.27
CA SER A 232 18.80 -12.76 -73.98
C SER A 232 17.86 -13.36 -75.04
N GLN A 233 16.91 -12.58 -75.56
CA GLN A 233 16.02 -12.99 -76.66
C GLN A 233 16.78 -13.11 -77.99
N GLN A 234 17.72 -12.19 -78.25
CA GLN A 234 18.61 -12.27 -79.43
C GLN A 234 19.52 -13.51 -79.36
N ILE A 235 20.13 -13.80 -78.21
CA ILE A 235 20.92 -15.03 -77.99
C ILE A 235 20.04 -16.26 -78.17
N PHE A 236 18.81 -16.30 -77.64
CA PHE A 236 17.90 -17.43 -77.82
C PHE A 236 17.49 -17.64 -79.28
N ALA A 237 17.25 -16.57 -80.04
CA ALA A 237 16.98 -16.65 -81.48
C ALA A 237 18.20 -17.19 -82.25
N VAL A 238 19.42 -16.75 -81.89
CA VAL A 238 20.67 -17.26 -82.49
C VAL A 238 20.93 -18.72 -82.09
N GLU A 239 20.71 -19.13 -80.84
CA GLU A 239 20.77 -20.55 -80.42
C GLU A 239 19.77 -21.41 -81.22
N ALA A 240 18.56 -20.89 -81.48
CA ALA A 240 17.54 -21.58 -82.27
C ALA A 240 17.98 -21.75 -83.73
N SER A 241 18.44 -20.69 -84.40
CA SER A 241 18.94 -20.78 -85.78
C SER A 241 20.20 -21.64 -85.91
N ILE A 242 21.10 -21.63 -84.91
CA ILE A 242 22.25 -22.56 -84.86
C ILE A 242 21.75 -24.01 -84.75
N SER A 243 20.72 -24.28 -83.95
CA SER A 243 20.14 -25.62 -83.79
C SER A 243 19.47 -26.10 -85.09
N GLU A 244 18.80 -25.21 -85.82
CA GLU A 244 18.17 -25.48 -87.12
C GLU A 244 19.22 -25.76 -88.21
N ILE A 245 20.29 -24.97 -88.26
CA ILE A 245 21.45 -25.20 -89.14
C ILE A 245 22.12 -26.54 -88.81
N GLN A 246 22.27 -26.90 -87.54
CA GLN A 246 22.83 -28.19 -87.12
C GLN A 246 21.95 -29.36 -87.56
N GLN A 247 20.63 -29.30 -87.35
CA GLN A 247 19.70 -30.34 -87.83
C GLN A 247 19.72 -30.49 -89.36
N THR A 248 19.83 -29.37 -90.08
CA THR A 248 19.95 -29.36 -91.54
C THR A 248 21.26 -30.03 -91.99
N ALA A 249 22.39 -29.65 -91.38
CA ALA A 249 23.69 -30.25 -91.66
C ALA A 249 23.76 -31.74 -91.31
N ASP A 250 23.13 -32.18 -90.21
CA ASP A 250 23.03 -33.60 -89.85
C ASP A 250 22.17 -34.40 -90.84
N HIS A 251 21.10 -33.80 -91.38
CA HIS A 251 20.31 -34.39 -92.46
C HIS A 251 21.09 -34.47 -93.78
N GLU A 252 21.87 -33.44 -94.14
CA GLU A 252 22.75 -33.48 -95.31
C GLU A 252 23.87 -34.53 -95.14
N LEU A 253 24.50 -34.61 -93.97
CA LEU A 253 25.51 -35.63 -93.66
C LEU A 253 24.92 -37.05 -93.66
N ALA A 254 23.70 -37.25 -93.17
CA ALA A 254 23.00 -38.53 -93.27
C ALA A 254 22.70 -38.90 -94.74
N GLY A 255 22.25 -37.93 -95.54
CA GLY A 255 22.03 -38.11 -96.98
C GLY A 255 23.32 -38.41 -97.75
N LEU A 256 24.44 -37.78 -97.40
CA LEU A 256 25.76 -38.04 -97.97
C LEU A 256 26.31 -39.41 -97.55
N ARG A 257 26.14 -39.82 -96.29
CA ARG A 257 26.47 -41.19 -95.83
C ARG A 257 25.68 -42.24 -96.62
N GLN A 258 24.37 -42.07 -96.76
CA GLN A 258 23.54 -43.00 -97.53
C GLN A 258 23.93 -43.06 -99.02
N ARG A 259 24.40 -41.94 -99.61
CA ARG A 259 24.97 -41.95 -100.97
C ARG A 259 26.32 -42.68 -101.00
N SER A 260 27.17 -42.48 -100.00
CA SER A 260 28.45 -43.17 -99.87
C SER A 260 28.29 -44.69 -99.72
N GLU A 261 27.32 -45.14 -98.91
CA GLU A 261 26.97 -46.56 -98.74
C GLU A 261 26.46 -47.16 -100.07
N LYS A 262 25.57 -46.46 -100.78
CA LYS A 262 25.10 -46.89 -102.12
C LYS A 262 26.23 -46.97 -103.15
N LEU A 263 27.23 -46.10 -103.07
CA LEU A 263 28.42 -46.15 -103.92
C LEU A 263 29.39 -47.27 -103.51
N SER A 264 29.55 -47.56 -102.22
CA SER A 264 30.32 -48.71 -101.71
C SER A 264 29.72 -50.03 -102.20
N LEU A 265 28.41 -50.22 -101.99
CA LEU A 265 27.69 -51.40 -102.46
C LEU A 265 27.77 -51.56 -103.98
N ARG A 266 27.80 -50.46 -104.74
CA ARG A 266 27.99 -50.51 -106.20
C ARG A 266 29.44 -50.79 -106.60
N SER A 267 30.43 -50.42 -105.79
CA SER A 267 31.84 -50.83 -105.97
C SER A 267 31.97 -52.34 -105.73
N GLU A 268 31.44 -52.84 -104.61
CA GLU A 268 31.41 -54.27 -104.26
C GLU A 268 30.70 -55.11 -105.33
N GLU A 269 29.61 -54.61 -105.90
CA GLU A 269 28.91 -55.25 -107.01
C GLU A 269 29.75 -55.30 -108.29
N LEU A 270 30.44 -54.20 -108.64
CA LEU A 270 31.34 -54.12 -109.80
C LEU A 270 32.63 -54.95 -109.60
N GLU A 271 33.16 -55.03 -108.39
CA GLU A 271 34.29 -55.89 -108.00
C GLU A 271 33.87 -57.37 -108.07
N GLY A 272 32.63 -57.68 -107.70
CA GLY A 272 32.02 -59.00 -107.90
C GLY A 272 31.84 -59.35 -109.39
N GLU A 273 31.43 -58.41 -110.23
CA GLU A 273 31.38 -58.59 -111.70
C GLU A 273 32.78 -58.76 -112.30
N LEU A 274 33.76 -57.96 -111.88
CA LEU A 274 35.16 -58.07 -112.33
C LEU A 274 35.76 -59.43 -111.92
N SER A 275 35.49 -59.89 -110.70
CA SER A 275 35.88 -61.22 -110.22
C SER A 275 35.24 -62.35 -111.03
N ARG A 276 33.95 -62.22 -111.40
CA ARG A 276 33.26 -63.16 -112.31
C ARG A 276 33.84 -63.14 -113.73
N LEU A 277 34.29 -61.99 -114.22
CA LEU A 277 34.93 -61.86 -115.53
C LEU A 277 36.36 -62.44 -115.53
N GLN A 278 37.13 -62.22 -114.46
CA GLN A 278 38.43 -62.88 -114.27
C GLN A 278 38.28 -64.40 -114.14
N ALA A 279 37.27 -64.89 -113.40
CA ALA A 279 36.97 -66.32 -113.35
C ALA A 279 36.63 -66.89 -114.74
N LYS A 280 35.79 -66.20 -115.53
CA LYS A 280 35.49 -66.58 -116.92
C LYS A 280 36.73 -66.56 -117.82
N LEU A 281 37.61 -65.58 -117.69
CA LEU A 281 38.86 -65.49 -118.44
C LEU A 281 39.78 -66.67 -118.10
N SER A 282 39.97 -66.95 -116.80
CA SER A 282 40.77 -68.10 -116.37
C SER A 282 40.19 -69.44 -116.87
N HIS A 283 38.87 -69.53 -117.03
CA HIS A 283 38.20 -70.71 -117.58
C HIS A 283 38.45 -70.86 -119.08
N THR A 284 38.32 -69.80 -119.87
CA THR A 284 38.60 -69.86 -121.32
C THR A 284 40.10 -70.03 -121.62
N GLU A 285 41.00 -69.50 -120.78
CA GLU A 285 42.43 -69.83 -120.83
C GLU A 285 42.68 -71.33 -120.59
N LEU A 286 41.95 -71.94 -119.66
CA LEU A 286 42.01 -73.38 -119.38
C LEU A 286 41.46 -74.22 -120.55
N GLU A 287 40.35 -73.80 -121.17
CA GLU A 287 39.82 -74.42 -122.40
C GLU A 287 40.79 -74.29 -123.59
N VAL A 288 41.45 -73.15 -123.76
CA VAL A 288 42.48 -72.94 -124.79
C VAL A 288 43.72 -73.82 -124.52
N HIS A 289 44.12 -73.98 -123.26
CA HIS A 289 45.19 -74.91 -122.89
C HIS A 289 44.80 -76.37 -123.13
N GLU A 290 43.56 -76.78 -122.83
CA GLU A 290 43.06 -78.10 -123.18
C GLU A 290 42.98 -78.33 -124.69
N GLY A 291 42.46 -77.36 -125.46
CA GLY A 291 42.44 -77.41 -126.92
C GLY A 291 43.85 -77.58 -127.50
N THR A 292 44.81 -76.84 -126.97
CA THR A 292 46.24 -76.95 -127.33
C THR A 292 46.82 -78.33 -127.00
N ARG A 293 46.48 -78.91 -125.84
CA ARG A 293 46.87 -80.28 -125.47
C ARG A 293 46.24 -81.33 -126.41
N ARG A 294 44.96 -81.21 -126.75
CA ARG A 294 44.23 -82.10 -127.68
C ARG A 294 44.84 -82.06 -129.10
N VAL A 295 45.22 -80.86 -129.59
CA VAL A 295 45.90 -80.70 -130.88
C VAL A 295 47.30 -81.33 -130.86
N ASN A 296 48.08 -81.13 -129.78
CA ASN A 296 49.42 -81.72 -129.69
C ASN A 296 49.37 -83.25 -129.56
N HIS A 297 48.42 -83.81 -128.81
CA HIS A 297 48.23 -85.26 -128.73
C HIS A 297 47.82 -85.87 -130.09
N THR A 298 47.00 -85.15 -130.87
CA THR A 298 46.64 -85.53 -132.24
C THR A 298 47.83 -85.49 -133.20
N LYS A 299 48.77 -84.54 -133.03
CA LYS A 299 50.04 -84.50 -133.78
C LYS A 299 50.96 -85.68 -133.42
N GLU A 300 51.05 -86.01 -132.13
CA GLU A 300 51.89 -87.10 -131.63
C GLU A 300 51.44 -88.46 -132.18
N ASN A 301 50.13 -88.74 -132.13
CA ASN A 301 49.57 -89.98 -132.70
C ASN A 301 49.76 -90.07 -134.23
N ASN A 302 49.74 -88.93 -134.94
CA ASN A 302 50.08 -88.88 -136.37
C ASN A 302 51.57 -89.08 -136.68
N ARG A 303 52.47 -88.78 -135.72
CA ARG A 303 53.90 -89.12 -135.84
C ARG A 303 54.12 -90.62 -135.72
N LEU A 304 53.58 -91.23 -134.66
CA LEU A 304 53.72 -92.67 -134.40
C LEU A 304 53.12 -93.54 -135.54
N ALA A 305 51.99 -93.12 -136.11
CA ALA A 305 51.39 -93.80 -137.27
C ALA A 305 52.28 -93.76 -138.54
N ARG A 306 53.04 -92.67 -138.74
CA ARG A 306 53.99 -92.54 -139.87
C ARG A 306 55.26 -93.35 -139.65
N GLU A 307 55.77 -93.39 -138.42
CA GLU A 307 56.96 -94.16 -138.06
C GLU A 307 56.72 -95.68 -138.15
N ALA A 308 55.51 -96.16 -137.86
CA ALA A 308 55.10 -97.54 -138.11
C ALA A 308 55.14 -97.89 -139.61
N LEU A 309 54.48 -97.07 -140.45
CA LEU A 309 54.47 -97.26 -141.91
C LEU A 309 55.88 -97.15 -142.54
N GLN A 310 56.80 -96.38 -141.96
CA GLN A 310 58.18 -96.32 -142.44
C GLN A 310 59.01 -97.55 -142.07
N LYS A 311 58.72 -98.25 -140.95
CA LYS A 311 59.38 -99.52 -140.61
C LYS A 311 58.97 -100.66 -141.54
N GLU A 312 57.68 -100.81 -141.79
CA GLU A 312 57.15 -101.84 -142.71
C GLU A 312 57.60 -101.61 -144.17
N LYS A 313 57.66 -100.34 -144.59
CA LYS A 313 58.22 -99.98 -145.90
C LYS A 313 59.74 -100.21 -145.97
N GLY A 314 60.45 -100.14 -144.84
CA GLY A 314 61.90 -100.38 -144.76
C GLY A 314 62.29 -101.82 -145.05
N THR A 315 61.63 -102.81 -144.42
CA THR A 315 61.88 -104.23 -144.69
C THR A 315 61.61 -104.60 -146.14
N LYS A 316 60.53 -104.07 -146.74
CA LYS A 316 60.21 -104.27 -148.16
C LYS A 316 61.18 -103.59 -149.13
N LEU A 317 61.91 -102.55 -148.71
CA LEU A 317 62.85 -101.84 -149.58
C LEU A 317 64.22 -102.53 -149.66
N GLU A 318 64.65 -103.17 -148.58
CA GLU A 318 65.96 -103.85 -148.53
C GLU A 318 65.95 -105.19 -149.26
N GLU A 319 64.81 -105.90 -149.29
CA GLU A 319 64.55 -107.03 -150.22
C GLU A 319 64.74 -106.59 -151.69
N LEU A 320 64.26 -105.40 -152.05
CA LEU A 320 64.31 -104.90 -153.44
C LEU A 320 65.69 -104.30 -153.81
N LYS A 321 66.40 -103.69 -152.87
CA LYS A 321 67.75 -103.13 -153.12
C LYS A 321 68.77 -104.20 -153.48
N GLN A 322 68.71 -105.39 -152.86
CA GLN A 322 69.57 -106.52 -153.25
C GLN A 322 69.31 -107.00 -154.69
N ALA A 323 68.12 -106.75 -155.26
CA ALA A 323 67.76 -107.15 -156.61
C ALA A 323 68.14 -106.13 -157.70
N THR A 324 68.22 -104.83 -157.39
CA THR A 324 68.37 -103.78 -158.42
C THR A 324 69.47 -102.73 -158.17
N SER A 325 70.23 -102.79 -157.07
CA SER A 325 71.51 -102.04 -157.01
C SER A 325 72.62 -102.66 -157.89
N ALA A 326 72.28 -103.67 -158.69
CA ALA A 326 73.08 -104.19 -159.80
C ALA A 326 73.12 -103.27 -161.03
N GLN A 327 72.28 -102.22 -161.12
CA GLN A 327 72.34 -101.21 -162.18
C GLN A 327 72.35 -99.78 -161.62
N LEU A 328 73.46 -99.08 -161.87
CA LEU A 328 73.65 -97.68 -161.49
C LEU A 328 72.83 -96.74 -162.38
N GLN A 329 72.34 -95.63 -161.82
CA GLN A 329 72.89 -94.30 -162.18
C GLN A 329 72.55 -93.18 -161.19
N GLN A 330 73.56 -92.31 -161.01
CA GLN A 330 73.54 -90.88 -160.68
C GLN A 330 72.42 -90.24 -159.84
N GLY A 331 72.84 -89.57 -158.76
CA GLY A 331 72.15 -88.39 -158.23
C GLY A 331 72.86 -87.78 -157.02
N ARG A 332 73.09 -86.45 -157.01
CA ARG A 332 73.22 -85.62 -155.79
C ARG A 332 73.37 -84.12 -156.08
N ALA A 333 72.51 -83.31 -155.46
CA ALA A 333 72.71 -81.90 -155.14
C ALA A 333 71.84 -81.53 -153.92
N THR A 334 72.38 -80.76 -152.97
CA THR A 334 71.78 -80.37 -151.66
C THR A 334 72.58 -79.18 -151.08
N VAL A 335 72.22 -78.67 -149.87
CA VAL A 335 72.94 -77.65 -149.01
C VAL A 335 72.39 -76.20 -149.12
N THR A 336 72.53 -75.30 -148.11
CA THR A 336 71.75 -75.14 -146.84
C THR A 336 72.18 -73.89 -146.02
N VAL A 337 71.25 -73.31 -145.19
CA VAL A 337 71.47 -72.64 -143.86
C VAL A 337 72.19 -71.26 -143.73
N ALA A 338 71.69 -70.39 -142.80
CA ALA A 338 72.33 -69.16 -142.24
C ALA A 338 71.68 -68.73 -140.88
N THR A 339 72.30 -67.85 -140.05
CA THR A 339 71.87 -67.53 -138.64
C THR A 339 72.36 -66.19 -138.02
N ALA A 340 71.70 -65.74 -136.90
CA ALA A 340 72.21 -64.88 -135.77
C ALA A 340 72.32 -63.33 -135.92
N ALA A 341 72.56 -62.46 -134.87
CA ALA A 341 72.07 -62.34 -133.47
C ALA A 341 72.61 -61.07 -132.68
N LEU A 342 71.92 -60.65 -131.59
CA LEU A 342 72.40 -60.05 -130.28
C LEU A 342 72.84 -58.55 -130.05
N VAL A 343 72.66 -58.08 -128.77
CA VAL A 343 73.21 -56.93 -127.94
C VAL A 343 72.94 -55.43 -128.29
N ALA A 344 73.00 -54.39 -127.42
CA ALA A 344 72.82 -54.16 -125.94
C ALA A 344 72.92 -52.64 -125.49
N THR A 345 72.78 -52.31 -124.17
CA THR A 345 73.20 -51.06 -123.39
C THR A 345 72.47 -49.69 -123.58
N ALA A 346 72.42 -48.69 -122.64
CA ALA A 346 72.80 -48.52 -121.21
C ALA A 346 72.28 -47.20 -120.51
N VAL A 347 72.29 -47.13 -119.14
CA VAL A 347 72.48 -45.91 -118.25
C VAL A 347 71.28 -44.90 -118.16
N LEU A 348 71.02 -43.99 -117.17
CA LEU A 348 71.70 -43.26 -116.04
C LEU A 348 70.74 -42.91 -114.85
N ILE A 349 71.23 -42.57 -113.63
CA ILE A 349 70.49 -42.10 -112.40
C ILE A 349 71.33 -41.06 -111.59
N PRO A 350 70.76 -39.96 -111.00
CA PRO A 350 70.82 -39.72 -109.52
C PRO A 350 69.58 -38.98 -108.91
N ALA A 351 69.07 -39.18 -107.68
CA ALA A 351 69.59 -39.62 -106.35
C ALA A 351 70.17 -38.45 -105.47
N VAL A 352 69.95 -38.31 -104.15
CA VAL A 352 69.14 -39.10 -103.16
C VAL A 352 68.89 -38.31 -101.84
N ARG A 353 67.76 -38.54 -101.11
CA ARG A 353 67.63 -38.60 -99.61
C ARG A 353 66.17 -38.79 -99.14
N ASN A 354 65.76 -39.55 -98.12
CA ASN A 354 66.30 -40.57 -97.15
C ASN A 354 65.49 -40.35 -95.83
N ALA A 355 65.28 -41.30 -94.90
CA ALA A 355 65.47 -42.76 -94.89
C ALA A 355 64.91 -43.36 -93.57
N ASN A 356 64.33 -44.58 -93.63
CA ASN A 356 64.58 -45.74 -92.74
C ASN A 356 64.26 -45.65 -91.20
N ASP A 357 63.94 -46.72 -90.44
CA ASP A 357 63.58 -48.11 -90.79
C ASP A 357 62.93 -48.95 -89.65
N LEU A 358 62.00 -49.85 -90.03
CA LEU A 358 61.98 -51.32 -89.82
C LEU A 358 61.95 -52.03 -88.42
N VAL A 359 61.36 -53.25 -88.43
CA VAL A 359 61.49 -54.44 -87.53
C VAL A 359 60.63 -54.59 -86.24
N LEU A 360 59.43 -55.16 -86.40
CA LEU A 360 59.00 -56.51 -85.93
C LEU A 360 59.51 -57.10 -84.58
N LEU A 361 58.62 -57.31 -83.57
CA LEU A 361 57.95 -58.61 -83.25
C LEU A 361 57.10 -58.63 -81.94
N LEU A 362 56.28 -59.67 -81.80
CA LEU A 362 55.30 -60.01 -80.73
C LEU A 362 55.92 -60.95 -79.64
N PRO A 363 55.25 -61.35 -78.51
CA PRO A 363 53.79 -61.32 -78.23
C PRO A 363 53.27 -60.98 -76.79
N GLN A 364 51.94 -60.77 -76.73
CA GLN A 364 50.97 -61.13 -75.65
C GLN A 364 50.82 -60.35 -74.31
N ALA A 365 49.53 -60.08 -74.00
CA ALA A 365 48.82 -60.23 -72.71
C ALA A 365 48.31 -59.00 -71.90
N VAL A 366 47.02 -58.68 -72.13
CA VAL A 366 45.96 -58.43 -71.10
C VAL A 366 45.75 -57.02 -70.48
N SER A 367 44.46 -56.64 -70.47
CA SER A 367 43.73 -55.70 -69.56
C SER A 367 43.63 -54.18 -69.89
N ARG A 368 42.51 -53.86 -70.58
CA ARG A 368 41.54 -52.77 -70.30
C ARG A 368 41.97 -51.29 -70.32
N GLY A 369 41.12 -50.45 -70.94
CA GLY A 369 40.75 -49.15 -70.32
C GLY A 369 40.72 -47.89 -71.19
N GLY A 370 40.22 -47.93 -72.43
CA GLY A 370 39.96 -46.69 -73.19
C GLY A 370 38.72 -45.94 -72.72
N GLY A 371 38.80 -44.61 -72.59
CA GLY A 371 37.66 -43.71 -72.76
C GLY A 371 37.60 -43.21 -74.22
N PRO A 372 37.14 -41.97 -74.50
CA PRO A 372 36.45 -41.01 -73.63
C PRO A 372 35.18 -40.42 -74.32
N ALA A 373 34.81 -39.19 -73.92
CA ALA A 373 34.15 -38.13 -74.69
C ALA A 373 32.68 -37.78 -74.39
N LEU A 374 32.45 -36.46 -74.18
CA LEU A 374 31.23 -35.66 -74.44
C LEU A 374 29.95 -36.01 -73.62
N LEU A 375 28.89 -35.18 -73.57
CA LEU A 375 28.70 -33.74 -73.27
C LEU A 375 27.15 -33.50 -73.11
N TRP A 376 26.70 -32.33 -72.65
CA TRP A 376 25.31 -31.79 -72.67
C TRP A 376 24.22 -32.19 -71.62
N ARG A 377 23.85 -31.16 -70.84
CA ARG A 377 22.52 -30.62 -70.46
C ARG A 377 21.45 -31.44 -69.67
N ARG A 378 21.07 -30.77 -68.56
CA ARG A 378 19.71 -30.43 -68.04
C ARG A 378 19.11 -31.26 -66.87
N PRO A 379 18.45 -30.57 -65.89
CA PRO A 379 17.82 -31.19 -64.73
C PRO A 379 16.31 -31.43 -64.91
N CYS A 380 15.72 -32.27 -64.07
CA CYS A 380 14.26 -32.35 -63.89
C CYS A 380 13.88 -32.89 -62.48
N CYS A 381 12.58 -32.95 -62.20
CA CYS A 381 11.96 -33.59 -61.02
C CYS A 381 12.21 -32.96 -59.64
N ARG A 382 11.42 -31.92 -59.32
CA ARG A 382 10.83 -31.79 -57.97
C ARG A 382 9.95 -33.02 -57.68
N ALA A 383 9.96 -33.56 -56.46
CA ALA A 383 8.86 -34.39 -55.95
C ALA A 383 8.71 -34.31 -54.42
N LEU A 384 7.68 -33.58 -53.99
CA LEU A 384 6.77 -33.80 -52.85
C LEU A 384 7.19 -34.76 -51.72
N GLY A 385 7.21 -34.24 -50.49
CA GLY A 385 7.42 -35.01 -49.24
C GLY A 385 6.37 -34.72 -48.16
N ALA A 386 5.07 -34.88 -48.48
CA ALA A 386 3.92 -34.76 -47.57
C ALA A 386 2.65 -35.34 -48.26
N PRO A 387 1.52 -35.64 -47.57
CA PRO A 387 1.25 -35.55 -46.13
C PRO A 387 0.58 -36.83 -45.53
N ALA A 388 0.15 -36.70 -44.25
CA ALA A 388 -1.04 -37.31 -43.64
C ALA A 388 -1.12 -38.82 -43.31
N PHE A 389 -1.52 -39.09 -42.06
CA PHE A 389 -2.58 -40.06 -41.75
C PHE A 389 -3.57 -39.45 -40.75
N LEU A 390 -4.83 -39.90 -40.76
CA LEU A 390 -5.96 -39.21 -40.11
C LEU A 390 -6.73 -40.08 -39.11
N ARG A 391 -6.84 -39.59 -37.85
CA ARG A 391 -8.02 -39.75 -36.96
C ARG A 391 -8.43 -41.22 -36.64
N PRO A 392 -9.56 -41.51 -35.93
CA PRO A 392 -10.49 -40.67 -35.16
C PRO A 392 -10.62 -41.08 -33.67
N GLY A 393 -11.50 -40.41 -32.91
CA GLY A 393 -12.17 -41.00 -31.75
C GLY A 393 -12.29 -40.11 -30.50
N PRO A 394 -13.50 -39.66 -30.11
CA PRO A 394 -13.72 -38.84 -28.91
C PRO A 394 -14.29 -39.63 -27.73
N ARG A 395 -14.05 -39.15 -26.49
CA ARG A 395 -14.90 -39.45 -25.33
C ARG A 395 -15.09 -38.23 -24.43
N LEU A 396 -16.32 -37.69 -24.45
CA LEU A 396 -16.88 -36.99 -23.30
C LEU A 396 -17.18 -38.01 -22.18
N PRO A 397 -17.28 -37.55 -20.93
CA PRO A 397 -18.40 -37.93 -20.10
C PRO A 397 -19.16 -36.70 -19.61
N GLY A 398 -20.50 -36.75 -19.67
CA GLY A 398 -21.36 -35.72 -19.12
C GLY A 398 -22.27 -36.28 -18.02
N LEU A 399 -22.91 -35.36 -17.29
CA LEU A 399 -24.06 -35.58 -16.42
C LEU A 399 -23.87 -36.46 -15.17
N SER A 400 -23.89 -35.81 -14.01
CA SER A 400 -24.86 -36.17 -12.97
C SER A 400 -25.41 -34.91 -12.33
N GLN A 401 -26.73 -34.86 -12.11
CA GLN A 401 -27.41 -33.73 -11.47
C GLN A 401 -27.34 -33.88 -9.95
N ALA A 402 -27.07 -32.79 -9.23
CA ALA A 402 -27.15 -32.76 -7.76
C ALA A 402 -27.85 -31.49 -7.28
N ARG A 403 -29.19 -31.43 -7.44
CA ARG A 403 -30.02 -30.45 -6.70
C ARG A 403 -29.88 -30.73 -5.19
N ARG A 404 -29.24 -29.83 -4.44
CA ARG A 404 -29.41 -29.73 -2.99
C ARG A 404 -29.73 -28.30 -2.59
N SER A 405 -30.80 -28.15 -1.80
CA SER A 405 -31.20 -26.89 -1.21
C SER A 405 -30.54 -26.71 0.16
N ALA A 406 -29.90 -25.56 0.36
CA ALA A 406 -29.61 -24.96 1.65
C ALA A 406 -29.88 -23.45 1.45
N ARG A 407 -30.87 -22.80 2.07
CA ARG A 407 -31.19 -22.67 3.50
C ARG A 407 -30.00 -22.20 4.35
N SER A 408 -30.03 -20.88 4.61
CA SER A 408 -29.55 -20.17 5.80
C SER A 408 -28.24 -20.62 6.44
N ALA A 409 -27.21 -19.79 6.29
CA ALA A 409 -25.92 -19.92 6.99
C ALA A 409 -25.60 -18.64 7.78
N ALA A 410 -26.48 -18.25 8.71
CA ALA A 410 -26.18 -17.24 9.74
C ALA A 410 -25.06 -17.75 10.66
N THR A 411 -23.82 -17.59 10.22
CA THR A 411 -22.65 -18.23 10.84
C THR A 411 -22.16 -17.38 12.00
N VAL A 412 -22.55 -17.78 13.20
CA VAL A 412 -22.11 -17.20 14.47
C VAL A 412 -20.59 -17.08 14.52
N SER A 413 -20.09 -15.90 14.93
CA SER A 413 -18.66 -15.65 15.13
C SER A 413 -18.12 -16.48 16.30
N ARG A 414 -17.71 -17.72 15.99
CA ARG A 414 -17.24 -18.69 16.98
C ARG A 414 -15.77 -18.44 17.29
N SER A 415 -15.55 -17.48 18.19
CA SER A 415 -14.26 -17.13 18.80
C SER A 415 -13.35 -18.36 18.99
N MET A 416 -12.29 -18.46 18.17
CA MET A 416 -11.24 -19.44 18.38
C MET A 416 -10.37 -18.97 19.54
N GLN A 417 -10.67 -19.50 20.73
CA GLN A 417 -9.81 -19.35 21.91
C GLN A 417 -8.53 -20.16 21.71
N VAL A 418 -7.55 -19.55 21.04
CA VAL A 418 -6.15 -20.01 21.09
C VAL A 418 -5.71 -19.97 22.57
N PRO A 419 -5.13 -21.05 23.12
CA PRO A 419 -4.69 -21.08 24.50
C PRO A 419 -3.69 -19.96 24.78
N ALA A 420 -3.77 -19.35 25.96
CA ALA A 420 -2.96 -18.19 26.30
C ALA A 420 -1.49 -18.58 26.45
N ALA A 421 -0.66 -18.20 25.48
CA ALA A 421 0.74 -17.90 25.75
C ALA A 421 0.80 -16.61 26.59
N ASP A 422 1.62 -16.59 27.64
CA ASP A 422 1.71 -15.48 28.60
C ASP A 422 2.41 -14.21 28.06
N GLY A 423 2.86 -14.21 26.81
CA GLY A 423 3.51 -13.06 26.16
C GLY A 423 2.61 -11.81 26.07
N PRO A 424 3.21 -10.64 25.85
CA PRO A 424 2.46 -9.43 25.53
C PRO A 424 1.75 -9.60 24.18
N ARG A 425 0.49 -9.14 24.10
CA ARG A 425 -0.34 -9.18 22.90
C ARG A 425 -0.20 -7.86 22.16
N VAL A 426 -0.50 -7.86 20.86
CA VAL A 426 -0.61 -6.61 20.09
C VAL A 426 -2.07 -6.39 19.69
N HIS A 427 -2.56 -5.20 20.02
CA HIS A 427 -3.89 -4.72 19.70
C HIS A 427 -3.79 -3.58 18.69
N VAL A 428 -4.56 -3.68 17.59
CA VAL A 428 -4.70 -2.60 16.61
C VAL A 428 -5.97 -1.84 16.95
N LEU A 429 -5.86 -0.55 17.22
CA LEU A 429 -7.00 0.37 17.31
C LEU A 429 -7.00 1.19 16.02
N ALA A 430 -8.09 1.12 15.25
CA ALA A 430 -8.23 1.85 14.00
C ALA A 430 -9.51 2.69 14.01
N CYS A 431 -9.37 4.01 13.84
CA CYS A 431 -10.50 4.93 13.90
C CYS A 431 -11.26 4.95 12.57
N ALA A 432 -12.49 4.44 12.60
CA ALA A 432 -13.40 4.37 11.46
C ALA A 432 -14.80 4.77 11.93
N THR A 433 -15.30 5.91 11.46
CA THR A 433 -16.70 6.34 11.70
C THR A 433 -17.69 5.54 10.85
N GLU A 434 -17.26 5.14 9.65
CA GLU A 434 -17.94 4.17 8.78
C GLU A 434 -17.07 2.92 8.55
N TYR A 435 -17.69 1.74 8.53
CA TYR A 435 -17.02 0.50 8.15
C TYR A 435 -16.94 0.40 6.62
N ARG A 436 -15.74 0.54 6.06
CA ARG A 436 -15.47 0.59 4.60
C ARG A 436 -14.74 -0.66 4.12
N GLN A 437 -14.60 -0.83 2.80
CA GLN A 437 -13.87 -1.96 2.20
C GLN A 437 -12.44 -2.06 2.75
N GLU A 438 -11.80 -0.90 2.92
CA GLU A 438 -10.45 -0.76 3.44
C GLU A 438 -10.37 -1.10 4.93
N THR A 439 -11.39 -0.77 5.72
CA THR A 439 -11.49 -1.22 7.13
C THR A 439 -11.60 -2.74 7.21
N ALA A 440 -12.33 -3.39 6.29
CA ALA A 440 -12.43 -4.84 6.21
C ALA A 440 -11.10 -5.50 5.77
N ILE A 441 -10.37 -4.87 4.85
CA ILE A 441 -9.02 -5.28 4.41
C ILE A 441 -8.03 -5.18 5.57
N LEU A 442 -7.99 -4.04 6.26
CA LEU A 442 -7.15 -3.83 7.44
C LEU A 442 -7.47 -4.87 8.53
N GLN A 443 -8.74 -5.04 8.89
CA GLN A 443 -9.19 -6.04 9.88
C GLN A 443 -8.77 -7.46 9.49
N ARG A 444 -8.93 -7.86 8.22
CA ARG A 444 -8.55 -9.19 7.75
C ARG A 444 -7.02 -9.37 7.72
N SER A 445 -6.28 -8.33 7.34
CA SER A 445 -4.81 -8.33 7.35
C SER A 445 -4.23 -8.44 8.77
N ALA A 446 -4.81 -7.71 9.73
CA ALA A 446 -4.49 -7.79 11.15
C ALA A 446 -4.75 -9.21 11.69
N ALA A 447 -5.97 -9.73 11.53
CA ALA A 447 -6.36 -11.04 12.05
C ALA A 447 -5.54 -12.19 11.44
N ARG A 448 -5.24 -12.15 10.13
CA ARG A 448 -4.41 -13.16 9.43
C ARG A 448 -2.95 -13.15 9.90
N ASN A 449 -2.48 -12.02 10.42
CA ASN A 449 -1.13 -11.84 10.96
C ASN A 449 -1.04 -11.95 12.49
N GLY A 450 -2.13 -12.36 13.17
CA GLY A 450 -2.13 -12.62 14.62
C GLY A 450 -2.47 -11.42 15.52
N PHE A 451 -2.79 -10.27 14.95
CA PHE A 451 -3.14 -9.06 15.68
C PHE A 451 -4.60 -9.08 16.18
N ARG A 452 -4.84 -8.42 17.32
CA ARG A 452 -6.19 -8.21 17.87
C ARG A 452 -6.76 -6.87 17.39
N PHE A 453 -7.54 -6.89 16.32
CA PHE A 453 -8.12 -5.70 15.71
C PHE A 453 -9.36 -5.18 16.46
N HIS A 454 -9.42 -3.86 16.65
CA HIS A 454 -10.56 -3.10 17.19
C HIS A 454 -10.84 -1.90 16.27
N ALA A 455 -11.95 -1.95 15.53
CA ALA A 455 -12.50 -0.73 14.93
C ALA A 455 -13.12 0.15 16.02
N VAL A 456 -12.74 1.42 16.07
CA VAL A 456 -13.23 2.40 17.05
C VAL A 456 -13.87 3.58 16.33
N GLY A 457 -14.89 4.19 16.93
CA GLY A 457 -15.63 5.32 16.34
C GLY A 457 -16.82 4.96 15.45
N LEU A 458 -17.07 3.67 15.17
CA LEU A 458 -18.15 3.23 14.27
C LEU A 458 -19.52 3.80 14.68
N GLY A 459 -20.16 4.53 13.75
CA GLY A 459 -21.44 5.19 13.96
C GLY A 459 -21.38 6.56 14.66
N GLN A 460 -20.19 7.06 15.01
CA GLN A 460 -19.99 8.43 15.48
C GLN A 460 -19.84 9.39 14.29
N PRO A 461 -20.19 10.69 14.43
CA PRO A 461 -19.89 11.69 13.41
C PRO A 461 -18.38 11.86 13.24
N TRP A 462 -17.96 12.27 12.03
CA TRP A 462 -16.60 12.71 11.75
C TRP A 462 -16.59 14.23 11.67
N ASN A 463 -15.98 14.89 12.65
CA ASN A 463 -15.95 16.35 12.74
C ASN A 463 -14.60 16.94 12.27
N GLY A 464 -13.54 16.14 12.28
CA GLY A 464 -12.23 16.44 11.72
C GLY A 464 -11.22 15.35 12.06
N PHE A 465 -9.93 15.58 11.80
CA PHE A 465 -8.92 14.55 12.03
C PHE A 465 -8.66 14.29 13.52
N ALA A 466 -8.75 15.32 14.37
CA ALA A 466 -8.61 15.20 15.82
C ALA A 466 -9.74 14.38 16.49
N THR A 467 -10.88 14.15 15.81
CA THR A 467 -11.85 13.09 16.21
C THR A 467 -11.13 11.76 16.49
N LYS A 468 -10.07 11.42 15.73
CA LYS A 468 -9.36 10.13 15.88
C LYS A 468 -8.66 9.98 17.22
N PHE A 469 -7.98 11.01 17.73
CA PHE A 469 -7.30 10.94 19.04
C PHE A 469 -8.30 10.78 20.20
N ARG A 470 -9.39 11.55 20.20
CA ARG A 470 -10.44 11.45 21.22
C ARG A 470 -11.13 10.08 21.20
N THR A 471 -11.37 9.54 20.00
CA THR A 471 -11.93 8.19 19.82
C THR A 471 -10.96 7.08 20.27
N TYR A 472 -9.66 7.23 20.01
CA TYR A 472 -8.63 6.31 20.51
C TYR A 472 -8.53 6.34 22.04
N GLU A 473 -8.45 7.53 22.64
CA GLU A 473 -8.31 7.71 24.10
C GLU A 473 -9.49 7.04 24.84
N GLN A 474 -10.72 7.45 24.53
CA GLN A 474 -11.93 6.90 25.14
C GLN A 474 -12.05 5.38 24.97
N SER A 475 -11.59 4.86 23.83
CA SER A 475 -11.68 3.42 23.54
C SER A 475 -10.59 2.62 24.23
N LEU A 476 -9.36 3.15 24.32
CA LEU A 476 -8.27 2.53 25.04
C LEU A 476 -8.53 2.53 26.56
N GLN A 477 -8.96 3.65 27.14
CA GLN A 477 -9.40 3.73 28.54
C GLN A 477 -10.50 2.68 28.84
N ARG A 478 -11.51 2.57 27.96
CA ARG A 478 -12.61 1.60 28.08
C ARG A 478 -12.15 0.14 27.95
N LEU A 479 -11.10 -0.14 27.17
CA LEU A 479 -10.55 -1.49 26.99
C LEU A 479 -9.61 -1.88 28.15
N LEU A 480 -8.80 -0.94 28.66
CA LEU A 480 -7.99 -1.10 29.87
C LEU A 480 -8.87 -1.31 31.11
N GLY A 481 -9.88 -0.46 31.32
CA GLY A 481 -10.84 -0.56 32.44
C GLY A 481 -11.71 -1.82 32.43
N LYS A 482 -11.80 -2.52 31.29
CA LYS A 482 -12.45 -3.83 31.15
C LYS A 482 -11.47 -5.01 31.18
N ALA A 483 -10.17 -4.77 31.39
CA ALA A 483 -9.08 -5.74 31.28
C ALA A 483 -9.06 -6.51 29.94
N ALA A 484 -9.58 -5.91 28.87
CA ALA A 484 -9.57 -6.47 27.51
C ALA A 484 -8.23 -6.25 26.79
N ILE A 485 -7.49 -5.24 27.26
CA ILE A 485 -6.08 -4.94 26.99
C ILE A 485 -5.42 -4.78 28.36
N ARG A 486 -4.21 -5.31 28.57
CA ARG A 486 -3.40 -5.04 29.77
C ARG A 486 -2.48 -3.83 29.54
N PRO A 487 -2.02 -3.11 30.59
CA PRO A 487 -1.06 -2.00 30.44
C PRO A 487 0.27 -2.39 29.75
N ASP A 488 0.68 -3.65 29.86
CA ASP A 488 1.90 -4.24 29.28
C ASP A 488 1.69 -4.90 27.89
N ASP A 489 0.44 -5.03 27.43
CA ASP A 489 0.16 -5.36 26.03
C ASP A 489 0.52 -4.16 25.13
N TYR A 490 0.92 -4.40 23.88
CA TYR A 490 1.19 -3.34 22.92
C TYR A 490 -0.09 -2.89 22.22
N VAL A 491 -0.20 -1.58 22.01
CA VAL A 491 -1.25 -0.94 21.21
C VAL A 491 -0.61 -0.26 20.01
N MET A 492 -1.15 -0.53 18.84
CA MET A 492 -0.84 0.13 17.58
C MET A 492 -2.06 0.94 17.14
N LEU A 493 -1.90 2.25 16.93
CA LEU A 493 -2.92 3.14 16.35
C LEU A 493 -2.67 3.23 14.84
N MET A 494 -3.73 3.08 14.05
CA MET A 494 -3.64 3.04 12.57
C MET A 494 -4.83 3.72 11.92
N ASP A 495 -4.59 4.55 10.90
CA ASP A 495 -5.69 5.13 10.11
C ASP A 495 -6.42 4.05 9.29
N ALA A 496 -7.75 4.05 9.36
CA ALA A 496 -8.55 2.84 9.11
C ALA A 496 -9.00 2.63 7.65
N TRP A 497 -8.63 3.54 6.74
CA TRP A 497 -9.08 3.56 5.35
C TRP A 497 -7.93 3.51 4.33
N ASP A 498 -6.69 3.68 4.76
CA ASP A 498 -5.49 3.77 3.93
C ASP A 498 -4.28 3.06 4.57
N THR A 499 -4.49 2.02 5.39
CA THR A 499 -3.41 1.17 5.93
C THR A 499 -3.65 -0.33 5.74
N VAL A 500 -2.56 -1.10 5.73
CA VAL A 500 -2.59 -2.58 5.69
C VAL A 500 -1.41 -3.20 6.46
N ILE A 501 -1.64 -4.32 7.14
CA ILE A 501 -0.61 -5.09 7.84
C ILE A 501 -0.08 -6.22 6.93
N LEU A 502 1.23 -6.17 6.63
CA LEU A 502 1.93 -7.10 5.74
C LEU A 502 2.72 -8.18 6.49
N ALA A 503 3.07 -7.95 7.76
CA ALA A 503 3.94 -8.84 8.55
C ALA A 503 3.21 -9.51 9.72
N PRO A 504 3.68 -10.68 10.20
CA PRO A 504 3.14 -11.33 11.39
C PRO A 504 3.49 -10.57 12.68
N VAL A 505 2.65 -10.73 13.71
CA VAL A 505 2.76 -10.01 14.99
C VAL A 505 4.09 -10.25 15.73
N GLU A 506 4.70 -11.42 15.54
CA GLU A 506 6.00 -11.78 16.11
C GLU A 506 7.14 -10.92 15.52
N GLU A 507 7.05 -10.51 14.25
CA GLU A 507 8.04 -9.63 13.62
C GLU A 507 7.97 -8.20 14.17
N LEU A 508 6.74 -7.71 14.41
CA LEU A 508 6.55 -6.43 15.10
C LEU A 508 7.13 -6.48 16.52
N LEU A 509 6.79 -7.51 17.31
CA LEU A 509 7.30 -7.68 18.67
C LEU A 509 8.83 -7.76 18.69
N ALA A 510 9.46 -8.43 17.73
CA ALA A 510 10.92 -8.42 17.58
C ALA A 510 11.47 -7.00 17.29
N LYS A 511 10.79 -6.21 16.46
CA LYS A 511 11.21 -4.85 16.08
C LYS A 511 11.00 -3.80 17.17
N VAL A 512 9.96 -3.91 18.01
CA VAL A 512 9.70 -2.95 19.10
C VAL A 512 10.29 -3.38 20.46
N SER A 513 10.66 -4.65 20.65
CA SER A 513 11.20 -5.12 21.94
C SER A 513 12.58 -4.55 22.31
N VAL A 514 13.26 -3.89 21.36
CA VAL A 514 14.52 -3.17 21.60
C VAL A 514 14.31 -1.76 22.17
N LEU A 515 13.07 -1.27 22.22
CA LEU A 515 12.73 0.06 22.72
C LEU A 515 12.45 0.04 24.24
N PRO A 516 12.68 1.16 24.97
CA PRO A 516 12.23 1.30 26.35
C PRO A 516 10.70 1.13 26.46
N ARG A 517 10.22 0.59 27.59
CA ARG A 517 8.81 0.19 27.78
C ARG A 517 7.80 1.34 27.69
N ASP A 518 8.24 2.52 28.07
CA ASP A 518 7.51 3.79 28.07
C ASP A 518 7.59 4.54 26.73
N THR A 519 8.39 4.05 25.78
CA THR A 519 8.61 4.70 24.49
C THR A 519 7.52 4.38 23.47
N ILE A 520 7.08 5.40 22.73
CA ILE A 520 6.21 5.27 21.55
C ILE A 520 7.06 5.37 20.28
N LEU A 521 6.93 4.37 19.40
CA LEU A 521 7.45 4.40 18.03
C LEU A 521 6.39 4.99 17.09
N CYS A 522 6.78 6.00 16.33
CA CYS A 522 5.94 6.66 15.34
C CYS A 522 6.44 6.35 13.92
N GLY A 523 5.52 6.09 12.99
CA GLY A 523 5.83 6.07 11.57
C GLY A 523 6.34 7.43 11.12
N SER A 524 7.37 7.45 10.29
CA SER A 524 7.97 8.69 9.80
C SER A 524 7.78 8.88 8.30
N GLU A 525 7.55 10.12 7.90
CA GLU A 525 7.42 10.53 6.50
C GLU A 525 8.52 11.50 6.06
N ARG A 526 8.56 11.81 4.75
CA ARG A 526 9.59 12.65 4.12
C ARG A 526 9.25 14.14 4.06
N VAL A 527 8.03 14.51 4.47
CA VAL A 527 7.50 15.87 4.41
C VAL A 527 7.04 16.28 5.80
N CYS A 528 7.43 17.46 6.27
CA CYS A 528 6.89 18.05 7.49
C CYS A 528 5.50 18.63 7.20
N GLY A 529 4.52 17.76 6.97
CA GLY A 529 3.15 18.15 6.64
C GLY A 529 2.24 18.29 7.88
N PRO A 530 1.23 19.17 7.86
CA PRO A 530 1.01 20.24 6.88
C PRO A 530 1.86 21.50 7.18
N ASN A 531 2.29 21.70 8.43
CA ASN A 531 3.07 22.87 8.85
C ASN A 531 4.57 22.69 8.54
N HIS A 532 4.92 22.97 7.29
CA HIS A 532 6.28 22.83 6.76
C HIS A 532 7.29 23.87 7.29
N PHE A 533 6.85 24.85 8.10
CA PHE A 533 7.78 25.78 8.75
C PHE A 533 8.50 25.14 9.96
N LEU A 534 7.90 24.09 10.57
CA LEU A 534 8.45 23.38 11.74
C LEU A 534 9.68 22.51 11.43
N VAL A 535 10.08 22.37 10.16
CA VAL A 535 11.18 21.48 9.70
C VAL A 535 12.44 21.61 10.58
N GLY A 536 12.91 22.83 10.81
CA GLY A 536 14.13 23.06 11.60
C GLY A 536 14.00 22.66 13.06
N GLN A 537 12.82 22.82 13.66
CA GLN A 537 12.56 22.45 15.06
C GLN A 537 12.40 20.93 15.20
N ILE A 538 11.72 20.28 14.24
CA ILE A 538 11.55 18.82 14.23
C ILE A 538 12.87 18.10 13.92
N GLU A 539 13.71 18.60 13.00
CA GLU A 539 15.06 18.05 12.78
C GLU A 539 16.03 18.35 13.94
N GLN A 540 15.81 19.42 14.72
CA GLN A 540 16.56 19.67 15.96
C GLN A 540 16.16 18.69 17.07
N LEU A 541 14.88 18.33 17.17
CA LEU A 541 14.37 17.34 18.13
C LEU A 541 14.73 15.89 17.73
N TYR A 542 14.73 15.58 16.43
CA TYR A 542 15.03 14.26 15.88
C TYR A 542 16.17 14.34 14.83
N PRO A 543 17.44 14.52 15.27
CA PRO A 543 18.58 14.78 14.37
C PRO A 543 19.08 13.57 13.56
N ASP A 544 18.30 12.49 13.44
CA ASP A 544 18.70 11.31 12.64
C ASP A 544 18.54 11.57 11.13
N GLY A 545 19.54 12.22 10.55
CA GLY A 545 19.58 12.52 9.13
C GLY A 545 19.92 11.34 8.20
N ARG A 546 20.08 10.10 8.70
CA ARG A 546 20.60 8.97 7.90
C ARG A 546 19.68 8.55 6.74
N THR A 547 18.38 8.78 6.88
CA THR A 547 17.37 8.46 5.86
C THR A 547 16.57 9.73 5.48
N PRO A 548 15.69 9.69 4.47
CA PRO A 548 14.80 10.82 4.19
C PRO A 548 13.50 10.83 5.01
N TRP A 549 13.16 9.76 5.73
CA TRP A 549 11.96 9.69 6.58
C TRP A 549 12.31 10.23 7.98
N ARG A 550 11.89 11.47 8.27
CA ARG A 550 12.39 12.27 9.42
C ARG A 550 11.30 12.99 10.20
N TYR A 551 10.08 13.06 9.70
CA TYR A 551 8.99 13.83 10.31
C TYR A 551 7.91 12.89 10.85
N PRO A 552 7.32 13.15 12.04
CA PRO A 552 6.30 12.28 12.63
C PRO A 552 5.04 12.22 11.75
N ASN A 553 4.54 11.02 11.47
CA ASN A 553 3.24 10.81 10.82
C ASN A 553 2.22 10.25 11.83
N SER A 554 1.10 10.96 12.01
CA SER A 554 0.11 10.65 13.06
C SER A 554 -0.76 9.42 12.77
N GLY A 555 -0.67 8.81 11.57
CA GLY A 555 -1.45 7.64 11.18
C GLY A 555 -0.81 6.28 11.49
N GLY A 556 0.39 6.27 12.09
CA GLY A 556 1.04 5.06 12.58
C GLY A 556 1.79 5.30 13.89
N LEU A 557 1.28 4.76 15.00
CA LEU A 557 1.89 4.85 16.33
C LEU A 557 1.86 3.47 17.01
N VAL A 558 2.93 3.05 17.69
CA VAL A 558 2.94 1.80 18.48
C VAL A 558 3.76 1.91 19.76
N GLY A 559 3.26 1.33 20.86
CA GLY A 559 3.93 1.27 22.15
C GLY A 559 3.14 0.45 23.17
N GLN A 560 3.58 0.40 24.43
CA GLN A 560 2.79 -0.28 25.48
C GLN A 560 1.49 0.47 25.78
N ALA A 561 0.42 -0.24 26.10
CA ALA A 561 -0.91 0.34 26.27
C ALA A 561 -0.97 1.43 27.36
N GLY A 562 -0.19 1.30 28.44
CA GLY A 562 -0.04 2.34 29.46
C GLY A 562 0.58 3.63 28.91
N ALA A 563 1.70 3.51 28.18
CA ALA A 563 2.37 4.65 27.56
C ALA A 563 1.50 5.31 26.48
N MET A 564 0.80 4.49 25.67
CA MET A 564 -0.11 4.98 24.63
C MET A 564 -1.32 5.72 25.22
N ALA A 565 -1.85 5.25 26.36
CA ALA A 565 -2.90 5.96 27.09
C ALA A 565 -2.40 7.31 27.65
N THR A 566 -1.15 7.36 28.15
CA THR A 566 -0.53 8.62 28.60
C THR A 566 -0.32 9.61 27.44
N LEU A 567 0.16 9.14 26.28
CA LEU A 567 0.31 9.97 25.08
C LEU A 567 -1.05 10.51 24.60
N LEU A 568 -2.05 9.65 24.47
CA LEU A 568 -3.39 10.05 24.01
C LEU A 568 -4.06 11.04 24.95
N HIS A 569 -3.94 10.84 26.27
CA HIS A 569 -4.48 11.78 27.25
C HIS A 569 -3.82 13.16 27.13
N ALA A 570 -2.49 13.20 27.04
CA ALA A 570 -1.74 14.44 26.85
C ALA A 570 -2.07 15.13 25.51
N LEU A 571 -2.17 14.38 24.41
CA LEU A 571 -2.61 14.94 23.11
C LEU A 571 -4.01 15.55 23.17
N VAL A 572 -4.93 14.98 23.95
CA VAL A 572 -6.32 15.47 24.07
C VAL A 572 -6.49 16.60 25.11
N HIS A 573 -5.62 16.69 26.13
CA HIS A 573 -5.81 17.58 27.29
C HIS A 573 -4.66 18.55 27.61
N ASP A 574 -3.41 18.33 27.15
CA ASP A 574 -2.30 19.28 27.34
C ASP A 574 -2.37 20.38 26.25
N THR A 575 -3.46 21.16 26.19
CA THR A 575 -3.62 22.33 25.30
C THR A 575 -3.17 23.61 26.02
N GLU A 576 -2.90 24.68 25.26
CA GLU A 576 -2.44 25.97 25.84
C GLU A 576 -3.50 26.66 26.73
N ASP A 577 -4.78 26.43 26.44
CA ASP A 577 -5.94 26.97 27.15
C ASP A 577 -6.52 26.02 28.22
N GLY A 578 -6.01 24.79 28.31
CA GLY A 578 -6.50 23.74 29.20
C GLY A 578 -7.88 23.17 28.83
N LEU A 579 -8.37 23.42 27.61
CA LEU A 579 -9.59 22.81 27.08
C LEU A 579 -9.33 21.39 26.54
N VAL A 580 -10.39 20.76 26.05
CA VAL A 580 -10.30 19.48 25.33
C VAL A 580 -10.08 19.80 23.86
N LEU A 581 -9.11 19.12 23.24
CA LEU A 581 -8.79 19.21 21.81
C LEU A 581 -10.06 19.26 20.93
N PRO A 582 -10.29 20.36 20.17
CA PRO A 582 -11.35 20.44 19.17
C PRO A 582 -11.22 19.31 18.14
N GLU A 583 -12.34 18.82 17.62
CA GLU A 583 -12.31 17.65 16.71
C GLU A 583 -11.97 18.02 15.26
N GLU A 584 -12.25 19.26 14.89
CA GLU A 584 -11.92 19.93 13.64
C GLU A 584 -10.41 20.13 13.43
N GLU A 585 -9.59 20.04 14.49
CA GLU A 585 -8.14 20.24 14.40
C GLU A 585 -7.43 19.16 13.57
N ASN A 586 -6.26 19.53 13.04
CA ASN A 586 -5.37 18.59 12.38
C ASN A 586 -4.53 17.84 13.42
N ASP A 587 -4.74 16.53 13.46
CA ASP A 587 -4.08 15.57 14.36
C ASP A 587 -2.54 15.53 14.18
N GLN A 588 -2.04 15.74 12.96
CA GLN A 588 -0.60 15.75 12.70
C GLN A 588 0.07 17.05 13.18
N VAL A 589 -0.57 18.20 12.97
CA VAL A 589 -0.17 19.48 13.59
C VAL A 589 -0.14 19.33 15.11
N ARG A 590 -1.25 18.86 15.72
CA ARG A 590 -1.34 18.67 17.17
C ARG A 590 -0.26 17.73 17.71
N LEU A 591 0.11 16.68 16.97
CA LEU A 591 1.22 15.80 17.33
C LEU A 591 2.58 16.51 17.26
N HIS A 592 2.84 17.30 16.22
CA HIS A 592 4.09 18.06 16.08
C HIS A 592 4.23 19.10 17.19
N ASP A 593 3.20 19.92 17.39
CA ASP A 593 3.17 21.00 18.38
C ASP A 593 3.29 20.47 19.81
N PHE A 594 2.63 19.34 20.14
CA PHE A 594 2.79 18.66 21.42
C PHE A 594 4.24 18.22 21.66
N LEU A 595 4.89 17.59 20.67
CA LEU A 595 6.27 17.11 20.82
C LEU A 595 7.27 18.27 20.98
N LEU A 596 7.07 19.38 20.25
CA LEU A 596 7.88 20.58 20.36
C LEU A 596 7.68 21.29 21.70
N ALA A 597 6.45 21.61 22.10
CA ALA A 597 6.16 22.26 23.38
C ALA A 597 6.69 21.45 24.58
N ARG A 598 6.62 20.12 24.51
CA ARG A 598 7.21 19.23 25.53
C ARG A 598 8.74 19.27 25.55
N ALA A 599 9.40 19.41 24.40
CA ALA A 599 10.84 19.57 24.33
C ALA A 599 11.30 20.94 24.87
N ASP A 600 10.61 22.03 24.51
CA ASP A 600 10.95 23.40 24.90
C ASP A 600 10.88 23.63 26.41
N VAL A 601 9.93 23.00 27.12
CA VAL A 601 9.89 23.00 28.60
C VAL A 601 10.87 22.03 29.26
N GLY A 602 11.82 21.46 28.50
CA GLY A 602 12.83 20.53 28.98
C GLY A 602 12.30 19.17 29.43
N ARG A 603 11.12 18.75 28.94
CA ARG A 603 10.45 17.49 29.31
C ARG A 603 9.92 16.72 28.08
N PRO A 604 10.78 16.43 27.08
CA PRO A 604 10.38 15.74 25.86
C PRO A 604 9.67 14.42 26.19
N PHE A 605 8.67 14.06 25.38
CA PHE A 605 7.97 12.79 25.53
C PHE A 605 8.90 11.63 25.10
N PRO A 606 8.86 10.44 25.74
CA PRO A 606 9.58 9.25 25.26
C PRO A 606 8.99 8.77 23.92
N PHE A 607 9.50 9.34 22.83
CA PHE A 607 8.96 9.24 21.48
C PHE A 607 10.11 9.07 20.50
N VAL A 608 9.99 8.13 19.56
CA VAL A 608 11.02 7.85 18.55
C VAL A 608 10.40 7.65 17.18
N LEU A 609 11.14 8.01 16.14
CA LEU A 609 10.70 7.91 14.75
C LEU A 609 11.26 6.65 14.09
N ASP A 610 10.44 5.97 13.29
CA ASP A 610 10.82 4.79 12.52
C ASP A 610 11.58 5.16 11.23
N THR A 611 12.68 5.90 11.38
CA THR A 611 13.42 6.53 10.26
C THR A 611 13.89 5.53 9.20
N GLU A 612 14.07 4.27 9.58
CA GLU A 612 14.50 3.17 8.70
C GLU A 612 13.32 2.41 8.03
N CYS A 613 12.07 2.82 8.28
CA CYS A 613 10.83 2.17 7.81
C CYS A 613 10.72 0.68 8.20
N ARG A 614 11.10 0.36 9.44
CA ARG A 614 11.18 -1.02 9.96
C ARG A 614 9.80 -1.58 10.28
N VAL A 615 8.92 -0.73 10.81
CA VAL A 615 7.54 -1.04 11.20
C VAL A 615 6.55 -0.37 10.24
N PHE A 616 6.72 0.91 9.91
CA PHE A 616 5.79 1.69 9.10
C PHE A 616 6.46 2.18 7.81
N GLN A 617 5.80 1.94 6.67
CA GLN A 617 6.07 2.66 5.43
C GLN A 617 4.95 3.66 5.17
N CYS A 618 5.19 4.94 5.49
CA CYS A 618 4.42 6.04 4.92
C CYS A 618 4.73 6.13 3.42
N MET A 619 3.70 6.37 2.60
CA MET A 619 3.76 6.28 1.13
C MET A 619 3.47 7.63 0.43
N TYR A 620 3.39 8.74 1.18
CA TYR A 620 3.33 10.10 0.62
C TYR A 620 4.65 10.48 -0.05
N GLU A 621 4.78 10.04 -1.29
CA GLU A 621 5.99 10.03 -2.09
C GLU A 621 5.74 10.64 -3.49
N GLU A 622 6.82 11.03 -4.17
CA GLU A 622 6.82 11.39 -5.60
C GLU A 622 6.81 10.13 -6.49
N GLN A 623 7.47 9.05 -6.04
CA GLN A 623 7.60 7.77 -6.75
C GLN A 623 7.79 6.61 -5.75
N PRO A 624 7.39 5.36 -6.07
CA PRO A 624 7.52 4.21 -5.17
C PRO A 624 8.95 4.00 -4.63
N GLN A 625 9.09 4.05 -3.30
CA GLN A 625 10.35 3.78 -2.59
C GLN A 625 10.47 2.32 -2.15
N TRP A 626 9.73 1.40 -2.77
CA TRP A 626 9.66 -0.02 -2.38
C TRP A 626 9.52 -0.95 -3.58
N ASP A 627 9.81 -2.24 -3.35
CA ASP A 627 9.56 -3.34 -4.28
C ASP A 627 8.61 -4.38 -3.68
N SER A 628 7.69 -4.87 -4.50
CA SER A 628 6.73 -5.94 -4.18
C SER A 628 7.40 -7.32 -4.29
N VAL A 629 7.80 -7.92 -3.16
CA VAL A 629 8.49 -9.23 -3.10
C VAL A 629 7.57 -10.36 -2.63
N ARG A 630 7.98 -11.61 -2.86
CA ARG A 630 7.30 -12.83 -2.39
C ARG A 630 8.21 -13.63 -1.47
N GLU A 631 7.80 -13.78 -0.22
CA GLU A 631 8.56 -14.50 0.80
C GLU A 631 7.95 -15.88 1.06
N THR A 632 8.73 -16.93 0.87
CA THR A 632 8.40 -18.28 1.35
C THR A 632 8.35 -18.27 2.88
N ALA A 633 7.21 -18.66 3.45
CA ALA A 633 7.07 -18.79 4.90
C ALA A 633 8.11 -19.77 5.48
N PRO A 634 8.67 -19.53 6.68
CA PRO A 634 9.61 -20.44 7.32
C PRO A 634 9.04 -21.86 7.43
N ALA A 635 9.87 -22.88 7.17
CA ALA A 635 9.43 -24.29 7.12
C ALA A 635 8.85 -24.85 8.44
N THR A 636 8.98 -24.10 9.55
CA THR A 636 8.32 -24.38 10.83
C THR A 636 6.80 -24.13 10.79
N ALA A 637 6.30 -23.31 9.86
CA ALA A 637 4.88 -23.13 9.60
C ALA A 637 4.29 -24.39 8.95
N ARG A 638 3.81 -25.33 9.78
CA ARG A 638 3.32 -26.68 9.41
C ARG A 638 2.14 -26.75 8.41
N ALA A 639 1.69 -25.63 7.84
CA ALA A 639 0.63 -25.60 6.84
C ALA A 639 0.90 -24.56 5.74
N ALA A 640 0.70 -25.01 4.49
CA ALA A 640 0.73 -24.25 3.24
C ALA A 640 2.10 -23.73 2.75
N THR A 641 2.49 -24.17 1.54
CA THR A 641 3.61 -23.68 0.71
C THR A 641 3.36 -22.28 0.12
N HIS A 642 2.57 -21.45 0.77
CA HIS A 642 2.09 -20.19 0.22
C HIS A 642 3.11 -19.06 0.49
N THR A 643 3.68 -18.51 -0.59
CA THR A 643 4.47 -17.28 -0.51
C THR A 643 3.60 -16.13 -0.04
N ARG A 644 3.97 -15.44 1.04
CA ARG A 644 3.31 -14.20 1.44
C ARG A 644 3.89 -13.04 0.62
N PRO A 645 3.08 -12.12 0.09
CA PRO A 645 3.61 -10.87 -0.45
C PRO A 645 4.14 -10.01 0.71
N ARG A 646 5.22 -9.27 0.45
CA ARG A 646 5.78 -8.23 1.33
C ARG A 646 6.25 -7.07 0.46
N MET A 647 6.37 -5.88 1.03
CA MET A 647 7.19 -4.83 0.42
C MET A 647 8.58 -4.82 1.07
N VAL A 648 9.59 -4.39 0.31
CA VAL A 648 10.94 -4.06 0.79
C VAL A 648 11.18 -2.59 0.46
N ASN A 649 11.60 -1.78 1.42
CA ASN A 649 12.01 -0.40 1.16
C ASN A 649 13.35 -0.40 0.38
N ARG A 650 13.39 0.30 -0.76
CA ARG A 650 14.54 0.33 -1.69
C ARG A 650 15.79 1.01 -1.13
N LEU A 651 15.61 1.94 -0.19
CA LEU A 651 16.69 2.76 0.36
C LEU A 651 17.26 2.15 1.64
N THR A 652 16.41 1.62 2.52
CA THR A 652 16.82 1.04 3.82
C THR A 652 16.99 -0.47 3.77
N GLY A 653 16.42 -1.15 2.77
CA GLY A 653 16.39 -2.62 2.67
C GLY A 653 15.43 -3.30 3.65
N GLU A 654 14.74 -2.54 4.51
CA GLU A 654 13.85 -3.06 5.54
C GLU A 654 12.51 -3.54 4.97
N LYS A 655 11.88 -4.45 5.73
CA LYS A 655 10.57 -5.02 5.40
C LYS A 655 9.54 -4.47 6.38
N PRO A 656 8.82 -3.38 6.08
CA PRO A 656 7.85 -2.81 7.00
C PRO A 656 6.76 -3.81 7.41
N VAL A 657 6.20 -3.60 8.60
CA VAL A 657 5.06 -4.34 9.15
C VAL A 657 3.74 -3.80 8.59
N VAL A 658 3.66 -2.49 8.41
CA VAL A 658 2.51 -1.70 7.97
C VAL A 658 2.90 -0.92 6.71
N ALA A 659 2.04 -0.96 5.69
CA ALA A 659 2.03 0.06 4.65
C ALA A 659 0.91 1.07 4.95
N HIS A 660 1.24 2.36 4.90
CA HIS A 660 0.32 3.48 5.13
C HIS A 660 0.31 4.38 3.88
N GLY A 661 -0.78 4.32 3.14
CA GLY A 661 -1.07 5.15 1.97
C GLY A 661 -1.41 6.60 2.32
N ASN A 662 -0.59 7.29 3.12
CA ASN A 662 -0.89 8.65 3.58
C ASN A 662 -0.95 9.66 2.41
N GLY A 663 -1.95 10.54 2.45
CA GLY A 663 -2.18 11.57 1.42
C GLY A 663 -2.55 11.00 0.03
N HIS A 664 -2.85 11.89 -0.93
CA HIS A 664 -3.41 11.48 -2.23
C HIS A 664 -2.48 10.55 -3.04
N THR A 665 -1.16 10.78 -3.02
CA THR A 665 -0.19 9.91 -3.72
C THR A 665 -0.02 8.56 -2.99
N GLY A 666 0.04 8.56 -1.67
CA GLY A 666 0.11 7.33 -0.88
C GLY A 666 -1.11 6.43 -1.08
N ARG A 667 -2.33 7.00 -1.10
CA ARG A 667 -3.56 6.26 -1.38
C ARG A 667 -3.54 5.63 -2.75
N TRP A 668 -3.14 6.39 -3.77
CA TRP A 668 -2.94 5.85 -5.12
C TRP A 668 -1.96 4.66 -5.14
N PHE A 669 -0.79 4.82 -4.50
CA PHE A 669 0.21 3.75 -4.46
C PHE A 669 -0.24 2.51 -3.70
N LEU A 670 -1.03 2.66 -2.64
CA LEU A 670 -1.61 1.54 -1.90
C LEU A 670 -2.70 0.81 -2.71
N SER A 671 -3.53 1.52 -3.49
CA SER A 671 -4.43 0.90 -4.48
C SER A 671 -3.66 0.07 -5.53
N ALA A 672 -2.54 0.59 -6.05
CA ALA A 672 -1.67 -0.16 -6.96
C ALA A 672 -1.08 -1.42 -6.28
N MET A 673 -0.59 -1.28 -5.05
CA MET A 673 -0.02 -2.38 -4.27
C MET A 673 -1.05 -3.50 -3.98
N TYR A 674 -2.33 -3.16 -3.75
CA TYR A 674 -3.41 -4.15 -3.61
C TYR A 674 -3.55 -5.04 -4.86
N SER A 675 -3.38 -4.46 -6.06
CA SER A 675 -3.38 -5.18 -7.34
C SER A 675 -2.10 -6.01 -7.52
N GLU A 676 -0.92 -5.40 -7.40
CA GLU A 676 0.39 -6.06 -7.61
C GLU A 676 0.59 -7.29 -6.70
N MET A 677 0.28 -7.15 -5.41
CA MET A 677 0.42 -8.22 -4.43
C MET A 677 -0.69 -9.28 -4.53
N ARG A 678 -1.76 -9.00 -5.30
CA ARG A 678 -3.04 -9.73 -5.32
C ARG A 678 -3.59 -9.87 -3.90
N LEU A 679 -3.61 -8.75 -3.17
CA LEU A 679 -3.77 -8.74 -1.72
C LEU A 679 -5.08 -9.37 -1.26
N LEU A 680 -6.21 -9.10 -1.94
CA LEU A 680 -7.51 -9.65 -1.53
C LEU A 680 -7.52 -11.19 -1.52
N GLU A 681 -6.95 -11.82 -2.55
CA GLU A 681 -6.76 -13.27 -2.59
C GLU A 681 -5.88 -13.75 -1.43
N GLN A 682 -4.79 -13.00 -1.16
CA GLN A 682 -3.88 -13.25 -0.04
C GLN A 682 -4.47 -12.94 1.34
N LEU A 683 -5.68 -12.35 1.42
CA LEU A 683 -6.48 -12.18 2.63
C LEU A 683 -7.71 -13.10 2.68
N GLY A 684 -8.01 -13.80 1.58
CA GLY A 684 -9.23 -14.57 1.41
C GLY A 684 -10.48 -13.70 1.36
N LEU A 685 -10.39 -12.51 0.77
CA LEU A 685 -11.50 -11.58 0.53
C LEU A 685 -11.95 -11.65 -0.93
N THR A 686 -13.25 -11.60 -1.19
CA THR A 686 -13.82 -11.49 -2.54
C THR A 686 -14.44 -10.12 -2.80
N MET A 687 -14.58 -9.74 -4.08
CA MET A 687 -15.32 -8.53 -4.44
C MET A 687 -16.82 -8.65 -4.11
N GLU A 688 -17.37 -9.86 -4.04
CA GLU A 688 -18.75 -10.09 -3.57
C GLU A 688 -18.89 -9.70 -2.09
N GLU A 689 -17.96 -10.15 -1.22
CA GLU A 689 -17.89 -9.75 0.18
C GLU A 689 -17.71 -8.24 0.36
N LEU A 690 -16.95 -7.56 -0.50
CA LEU A 690 -16.66 -6.12 -0.38
C LEU A 690 -17.69 -5.20 -1.06
N SER A 691 -18.42 -5.68 -2.07
CA SER A 691 -19.29 -4.87 -2.94
C SER A 691 -20.38 -4.05 -2.24
N HIS A 692 -20.82 -4.48 -1.05
CA HIS A 692 -21.87 -3.80 -0.27
C HIS A 692 -21.32 -2.70 0.66
N LEU A 693 -20.01 -2.52 0.71
CA LEU A 693 -19.33 -1.50 1.51
C LEU A 693 -18.83 -0.37 0.61
N LYS A 694 -18.84 0.87 1.12
CA LYS A 694 -18.17 2.00 0.46
C LYS A 694 -16.65 1.78 0.41
N HIS A 695 -16.00 2.37 -0.58
CA HIS A 695 -14.55 2.61 -0.59
C HIS A 695 -14.30 4.12 -0.65
N GLU A 696 -13.06 4.53 -0.34
CA GLU A 696 -12.58 5.92 -0.40
C GLU A 696 -11.30 6.04 -1.23
N MET A 697 -10.59 4.92 -1.43
CA MET A 697 -9.39 4.87 -2.23
C MET A 697 -9.66 5.21 -3.71
N PRO A 698 -8.72 5.88 -4.43
CA PRO A 698 -8.93 6.36 -5.80
C PRO A 698 -9.39 5.28 -6.79
N VAL A 699 -8.97 4.04 -6.55
CA VAL A 699 -9.40 2.85 -7.28
C VAL A 699 -9.94 1.83 -6.27
N PRO A 700 -11.13 1.23 -6.49
CA PRO A 700 -11.69 0.23 -5.58
C PRO A 700 -10.71 -0.93 -5.36
N PRO A 701 -10.48 -1.39 -4.11
CA PRO A 701 -9.63 -2.53 -3.83
C PRO A 701 -9.99 -3.75 -4.69
N GLY A 702 -8.98 -4.48 -5.19
CA GLY A 702 -9.20 -5.65 -6.05
C GLY A 702 -9.39 -5.36 -7.53
N THR A 703 -9.59 -4.09 -7.92
CA THR A 703 -9.49 -3.66 -9.32
C THR A 703 -8.05 -3.84 -9.81
N MET A 704 -7.89 -4.31 -11.05
CA MET A 704 -6.57 -4.40 -11.67
C MET A 704 -6.15 -3.02 -12.20
N VAL A 705 -5.04 -2.47 -11.72
CA VAL A 705 -4.57 -1.13 -12.12
C VAL A 705 -3.85 -1.21 -13.48
N THR A 706 -4.64 -1.12 -14.56
CA THR A 706 -4.16 -1.05 -15.95
C THR A 706 -3.55 0.32 -16.27
N GLU A 707 -2.77 0.44 -17.35
CA GLU A 707 -2.22 1.74 -17.77
C GLU A 707 -3.31 2.79 -18.04
N ASP A 708 -4.51 2.39 -18.48
CA ASP A 708 -5.65 3.31 -18.66
C ASP A 708 -6.15 3.85 -17.31
N ILE A 709 -6.27 2.99 -16.29
CA ILE A 709 -6.61 3.38 -14.92
C ILE A 709 -5.50 4.23 -14.30
N LYS A 710 -4.23 4.04 -14.71
CA LYS A 710 -3.16 4.98 -14.36
C LYS A 710 -3.35 6.33 -15.06
N ALA A 711 -3.71 6.37 -16.34
CA ALA A 711 -3.96 7.63 -17.05
C ALA A 711 -5.16 8.40 -16.49
N GLU A 712 -6.18 7.71 -15.97
CA GLU A 712 -7.39 8.32 -15.39
C GLU A 712 -7.24 8.72 -13.90
N TYR A 713 -6.69 7.82 -13.06
CA TYR A 713 -6.68 7.98 -11.60
C TYR A 713 -5.30 8.16 -10.97
N CYS A 714 -4.20 7.90 -11.69
CA CYS A 714 -2.89 8.25 -11.16
C CYS A 714 -2.78 9.78 -11.16
N PRO A 715 -2.53 10.41 -10.00
CA PRO A 715 -2.42 11.85 -9.98
C PRO A 715 -1.20 12.23 -10.84
N TRP A 716 -1.40 13.21 -11.73
CA TRP A 716 -0.61 13.54 -12.94
C TRP A 716 0.90 13.81 -12.74
N TRP A 717 1.36 13.96 -11.50
CA TRP A 717 2.76 14.01 -11.07
C TRP A 717 3.58 12.79 -11.55
N TYR A 718 2.95 11.61 -11.71
CA TYR A 718 3.68 10.34 -11.87
C TYR A 718 4.14 9.97 -13.29
N MET A 719 3.75 10.70 -14.35
CA MET A 719 4.22 10.38 -15.72
C MET A 719 5.70 10.78 -15.90
N PRO A 720 6.66 9.84 -15.98
CA PRO A 720 8.07 10.18 -15.86
C PRO A 720 8.57 11.00 -17.05
N GLY A 721 8.81 12.28 -16.82
CA GLY A 721 9.39 13.21 -17.79
C GLY A 721 8.41 14.13 -18.54
N MET A 722 7.08 14.04 -18.35
CA MET A 722 6.15 14.92 -19.07
C MET A 722 5.92 16.30 -18.43
N HIS A 723 5.87 16.39 -17.10
CA HIS A 723 5.47 17.62 -16.41
C HIS A 723 6.49 18.06 -15.35
N LYS A 724 7.08 19.24 -15.55
CA LYS A 724 7.99 19.90 -14.58
C LYS A 724 7.30 20.93 -13.67
N GLY A 725 6.03 21.23 -13.92
CA GLY A 725 5.30 22.33 -13.28
C GLY A 725 4.60 21.92 -11.97
N ALA A 726 3.77 20.87 -12.01
CA ALA A 726 3.00 20.43 -10.85
C ALA A 726 3.87 19.59 -9.89
N THR A 727 4.62 20.27 -9.02
CA THR A 727 5.37 19.63 -7.91
C THR A 727 5.22 20.36 -6.58
N ASP A 728 4.30 21.33 -6.49
CA ASP A 728 4.27 22.41 -5.49
C ASP A 728 4.46 21.99 -4.03
N GLY A 729 3.93 20.86 -3.57
CA GLY A 729 4.21 20.36 -2.21
C GLY A 729 5.70 20.06 -2.00
N PHE A 730 6.29 19.20 -2.83
CA PHE A 730 7.70 18.83 -2.77
C PHE A 730 8.64 19.94 -3.27
N ALA A 731 8.20 20.80 -4.19
CA ALA A 731 8.96 21.93 -4.69
C ALA A 731 9.00 23.08 -3.66
N THR A 732 7.88 23.41 -3.02
CA THR A 732 7.83 24.37 -1.90
C THR A 732 8.63 23.83 -0.72
N PHE A 733 8.52 22.54 -0.39
CA PHE A 733 9.34 21.93 0.65
C PHE A 733 10.85 22.01 0.32
N ARG A 734 11.25 21.73 -0.92
CA ARG A 734 12.64 21.87 -1.38
C ARG A 734 13.12 23.33 -1.31
N MET A 735 12.30 24.27 -1.79
CA MET A 735 12.59 25.70 -1.76
C MET A 735 12.71 26.24 -0.33
N ILE A 736 11.78 25.89 0.57
CA ILE A 736 11.81 26.32 1.97
C ILE A 736 13.00 25.70 2.69
N ARG A 737 13.33 24.44 2.43
CA ARG A 737 14.57 23.83 2.93
C ARG A 737 15.82 24.54 2.39
N GLU A 738 15.87 24.90 1.11
CA GLU A 738 16.99 25.67 0.53
C GLU A 738 17.11 27.08 1.12
N MET A 739 15.99 27.72 1.48
CA MET A 739 15.97 29.00 2.20
C MET A 739 16.39 28.86 3.68
N GLN A 740 15.86 27.88 4.40
CA GLN A 740 16.11 27.67 5.84
C GLN A 740 17.51 27.10 6.13
N CYS A 741 17.99 26.13 5.36
CA CYS A 741 19.32 25.54 5.55
C CYS A 741 20.47 26.43 5.04
N GLY A 742 20.16 27.42 4.20
CA GLY A 742 21.10 28.42 3.69
C GLY A 742 22.06 27.90 2.60
N GLY A 743 22.49 28.81 1.73
CA GLY A 743 23.41 28.53 0.60
C GLY A 743 24.87 28.23 0.99
N GLY A 744 25.14 27.78 2.22
CA GLY A 744 26.46 27.69 2.85
C GLY A 744 27.40 26.59 2.35
N ALA A 745 27.15 26.00 1.17
CA ALA A 745 27.86 24.81 0.68
C ALA A 745 28.37 24.87 -0.77
N LYS A 746 28.42 26.06 -1.41
CA LYS A 746 29.17 26.24 -2.68
C LYS A 746 30.66 26.51 -2.45
N GLY A 747 31.27 25.71 -1.58
CA GLY A 747 32.72 25.68 -1.37
C GLY A 747 33.43 25.09 -2.59
N SER A 748 34.54 25.69 -3.00
CA SER A 748 35.25 25.36 -4.23
C SER A 748 36.07 24.05 -4.13
N GLY A 749 35.41 22.90 -4.22
CA GLY A 749 36.03 21.57 -4.22
C GLY A 749 36.82 21.23 -5.50
N LYS A 750 37.70 22.13 -5.97
CA LYS A 750 38.58 21.88 -7.12
C LYS A 750 39.88 21.20 -6.68
N GLY A 751 39.87 19.87 -6.71
CA GLY A 751 41.05 19.03 -6.71
C GLY A 751 41.52 18.55 -5.34
N PHE A 752 41.25 17.27 -5.06
CA PHE A 752 42.27 16.35 -4.53
C PHE A 752 41.88 14.92 -4.90
N LEU A 753 42.61 14.33 -5.85
CA LEU A 753 42.59 12.90 -6.16
C LEU A 753 43.94 12.54 -6.79
N ARG A 754 44.76 11.82 -6.02
CA ARG A 754 46.03 11.20 -6.43
C ARG A 754 46.31 10.04 -5.50
#